data_AF-A0A1E3P0J2-F1
#
_entry.id   AF-A0A1E3P0J2-F1
#
_cell.length_a   1.000
_cell.length_b   1.000
_cell.length_c   1.000
_cell.angle_alpha   90.00
_cell.angle_beta   90.00
_cell.angle_gamma   90.00
#
_symmetry.space_group_name_H-M   'P 1'
#
loop_
_entity.id
_entity.type
_entity.pdbx_description
1 polymer ?
#
loop_
_entity_poly.entity_id
_entity_poly.type
_entity_poly.pdbx_seq_one_letter_code
_entity_poly.pdbx_strand_id
1 'polypeptide(L)'
;MSELRFDNKVVVVTGAGGGLGRQYALEFGKRGAKVVVNDLGGSLKGDGTSSKAADVVVDEIKKAGGQAVANYDSVEFGDKIIKTAVEAFGTVHVVINNAGILRDSSFKNMSEKDFKLVYDVHLNGAYKLTRAAWPYFRKQKYGRIINTASPAGLYGNFGQANYSAAKSALVGFGETLAKEGVKYNIHANIIAPLARSRMTEDVLPKPMLEALDPIRVVPLVVYLTHEDSKASNQIFEVAAGYYGQVRWQRSSGILLRLDDTYTPEAILNQWNGIFEFEDKPFNKVTYPSHVSDFMTLIESQKSQPPNKQSKEKVSLKGKVVIISGAGAGLGRSHALTFAKAGAKVVVNDFKNPDDVVNEIKKAGGEAVGSKANVVTEADQIVKTALDTYGRIDILVNNAGILRDRSFGKMTDDEWFSVQDVHVMGTYRLTKLVWPIFLKQKSGNVINTTSTTGIYGNFGQANYSAAKSAMLGFSKTLAQEGLKYNIRVNVIAPHAETAMTATSFKENEFNKFDPSQVSPFYVVLASDHVKTTGETFEVGAGWIGNTRFQRSWGALSKDKNPSAEFVRDHFNEITDFTKFQLIKSPKESYLGIFERVGAEDEKDEDEDEDEEDTEVFKYTDRDAILYNLGLGANAKELKYVYEQHPDFQVLPTYGVIPCMSTNSLDYSGLLKNFDYNYLLHGEQYLKINKFPIPTAADLKTEAFPIAVLNKGKKAAIVVAGFKTFDKNTGEQIFYNEFTSFIRKAQAAKEPKVYKDRNSFATAANTIPSREPDFETTVKTSPDQAAIYRLSGDYNPLHIDPKVGTKAGFPQPILHGLASFGISAKQLYEKFGMYGEIKARFTNVVFPGEHLKVRAWKEGNKVTFQTLSVERNVVVINNAAINLVGDKSKL
;
A
#
# COMPACT_ATOMS: atom_id res chain seq x y z
N MET A 1 -0.19 9.11 37.47
CA MET A 1 -0.85 7.82 37.75
C MET A 1 0.21 6.76 38.04
N SER A 2 -0.15 5.68 38.75
CA SER A 2 0.78 4.59 39.12
C SER A 2 1.22 3.73 37.94
N GLU A 3 2.31 2.98 38.12
CA GLU A 3 2.77 1.94 37.19
C GLU A 3 1.71 0.84 37.02
N LEU A 4 1.54 0.35 35.79
CA LEU A 4 0.67 -0.77 35.44
C LEU A 4 1.31 -2.10 35.87
N ARG A 5 0.72 -2.73 36.88
CA ARG A 5 1.22 -3.95 37.52
C ARG A 5 0.38 -5.16 37.12
N PHE A 6 1.02 -6.32 37.02
CA PHE A 6 0.41 -7.60 36.67
C PHE A 6 0.51 -8.62 37.81
N ASP A 7 0.59 -8.12 39.04
CA ASP A 7 0.72 -8.97 40.22
C ASP A 7 -0.42 -10.00 40.25
N ASN A 8 -0.05 -11.26 40.49
CA ASN A 8 -0.93 -12.44 40.47
C ASN A 8 -1.59 -12.79 39.12
N LYS A 9 -1.29 -12.07 38.03
CA LYS A 9 -1.73 -12.46 36.68
C LYS A 9 -0.80 -13.51 36.09
N VAL A 10 -1.38 -14.46 35.35
CA VAL A 10 -0.67 -15.54 34.67
C VAL A 10 -0.73 -15.28 33.19
N VAL A 11 0.44 -15.14 32.56
CA VAL A 11 0.58 -14.72 31.17
C VAL A 11 1.26 -15.84 30.39
N VAL A 12 0.59 -16.33 29.35
CA VAL A 12 1.15 -17.30 28.40
C VAL A 12 1.59 -16.56 27.16
N VAL A 13 2.88 -16.63 26.82
CA VAL A 13 3.45 -16.04 25.61
C VAL A 13 4.01 -17.14 24.72
N THR A 14 3.50 -17.24 23.50
CA THR A 14 3.98 -18.23 22.51
C THR A 14 5.04 -17.65 21.59
N GLY A 15 6.01 -18.48 21.17
CA GLY A 15 7.19 -18.02 20.42
C GLY A 15 8.02 -17.02 21.22
N ALA A 16 8.22 -17.31 22.50
CA ALA A 16 8.78 -16.40 23.50
C ALA A 16 10.28 -16.58 23.75
N GLY A 17 10.96 -17.46 23.01
CA GLY A 17 12.41 -17.67 23.12
C GLY A 17 13.24 -16.56 22.45
N GLY A 18 12.63 -15.70 21.64
CA GLY A 18 13.30 -14.59 20.96
C GLY A 18 12.34 -13.50 20.46
N GLY A 19 12.89 -12.45 19.85
CA GLY A 19 12.12 -11.38 19.20
C GLY A 19 11.09 -10.71 20.12
N LEU A 20 9.91 -10.42 19.57
CA LEU A 20 8.79 -9.79 20.28
C LEU A 20 8.31 -10.62 21.49
N GLY A 21 8.16 -11.93 21.31
CA GLY A 21 7.69 -12.83 22.37
C GLY A 21 8.57 -12.79 23.61
N ARG A 22 9.89 -12.80 23.43
CA ARG A 22 10.85 -12.64 24.53
C ARG A 22 10.66 -11.30 25.26
N GLN A 23 10.51 -10.20 24.52
CA GLN A 23 10.34 -8.88 25.13
C GLN A 23 9.03 -8.76 25.90
N TYR A 24 7.94 -9.35 25.40
CA TYR A 24 6.69 -9.44 26.16
C TYR A 24 6.89 -10.21 27.47
N ALA A 25 7.51 -11.40 27.40
CA ALA A 25 7.74 -12.25 28.57
C ALA A 25 8.55 -11.54 29.66
N LEU A 26 9.64 -10.86 29.27
CA LEU A 26 10.48 -10.08 30.19
C LEU A 26 9.73 -8.92 30.82
N GLU A 27 8.98 -8.15 30.04
CA GLU A 27 8.24 -6.99 30.55
C GLU A 27 7.09 -7.41 31.48
N PHE A 28 6.35 -8.47 31.16
CA PHE A 28 5.34 -9.02 32.07
C PHE A 28 5.98 -9.54 33.37
N GLY A 29 7.12 -10.24 33.29
CA GLY A 29 7.86 -10.72 34.45
C GLY A 29 8.31 -9.57 35.36
N LYS A 30 8.88 -8.49 34.77
CA LYS A 30 9.25 -7.26 35.48
C LYS A 30 8.05 -6.60 36.16
N ARG A 31 6.87 -6.67 35.54
CA ARG A 31 5.61 -6.13 36.07
C ARG A 31 4.89 -7.06 37.06
N GLY A 32 5.52 -8.14 37.51
CA GLY A 32 5.01 -9.02 38.57
C GLY A 32 4.12 -10.17 38.10
N ALA A 33 3.99 -10.37 36.79
CA ALA A 33 3.26 -11.51 36.25
C ALA A 33 3.99 -12.84 36.49
N LYS A 34 3.22 -13.93 36.54
CA LYS A 34 3.72 -15.30 36.43
C LYS A 34 3.70 -15.71 34.96
N VAL A 35 4.85 -15.93 34.35
CA VAL A 35 4.96 -16.05 32.88
C VAL A 35 5.21 -17.50 32.45
N VAL A 36 4.41 -18.00 31.51
CA VAL A 36 4.73 -19.22 30.76
C VAL A 36 5.39 -18.82 29.46
N VAL A 37 6.66 -19.17 29.33
CA VAL A 37 7.48 -18.92 28.15
C VAL A 37 7.41 -20.15 27.26
N ASN A 38 6.53 -20.12 26.25
CA ASN A 38 6.45 -21.20 25.26
C ASN A 38 7.37 -20.90 24.07
N ASP A 39 8.26 -21.83 23.75
CA ASP A 39 9.03 -21.82 22.50
C ASP A 39 9.43 -23.24 22.09
N LEU A 40 9.15 -23.60 20.83
CA LEU A 40 9.50 -24.91 20.27
C LEU A 40 11.02 -25.06 20.03
N GLY A 41 11.77 -23.95 20.03
CA GLY A 41 13.21 -23.93 19.79
C GLY A 41 13.61 -23.98 18.32
N GLY A 42 12.69 -23.63 17.41
CA GLY A 42 12.90 -23.60 15.96
C GLY A 42 13.33 -22.23 15.44
N SER A 43 13.90 -22.21 14.23
CA SER A 43 14.21 -20.97 13.51
C SER A 43 12.94 -20.26 12.99
N LEU A 44 13.06 -19.05 12.41
CA LEU A 44 11.94 -18.40 11.68
C LEU A 44 11.47 -19.23 10.47
N LYS A 45 12.34 -20.12 9.98
CA LYS A 45 11.99 -21.14 8.99
C LYS A 45 11.47 -22.41 9.66
N GLY A 46 11.09 -22.44 10.93
CA GLY A 46 10.53 -23.62 11.59
C GLY A 46 11.46 -24.84 11.67
N ASP A 47 12.73 -24.72 11.28
CA ASP A 47 13.71 -25.80 11.35
C ASP A 47 14.46 -25.75 12.69
N GLY A 48 14.76 -26.92 13.28
CA GLY A 48 15.50 -27.07 14.54
C GLY A 48 14.60 -27.27 15.78
N THR A 49 15.16 -27.87 16.83
CA THR A 49 14.49 -28.12 18.12
C THR A 49 15.47 -27.91 19.28
N SER A 50 15.64 -26.67 19.72
CA SER A 50 16.47 -26.34 20.89
C SER A 50 15.62 -25.77 22.03
N SER A 51 15.31 -26.60 23.04
CA SER A 51 14.59 -26.18 24.26
C SER A 51 15.24 -25.01 24.99
N LYS A 52 16.56 -24.81 24.78
CA LYS A 52 17.35 -23.75 25.44
C LYS A 52 16.81 -22.34 25.27
N ALA A 53 16.06 -22.03 24.20
CA ALA A 53 15.60 -20.67 23.96
C ALA A 53 14.57 -20.21 25.01
N ALA A 54 13.61 -21.08 25.37
CA ALA A 54 12.64 -20.79 26.42
C ALA A 54 13.30 -20.74 27.81
N ASP A 55 14.21 -21.68 28.09
CA ASP A 55 14.95 -21.75 29.36
C ASP A 55 15.73 -20.48 29.66
N VAL A 56 16.46 -19.95 28.66
CA VAL A 56 17.22 -18.70 28.81
C VAL A 56 16.34 -17.54 29.26
N VAL A 57 15.16 -17.38 28.66
CA VAL A 57 14.24 -16.29 29.01
C VAL A 57 13.64 -16.50 30.40
N VAL A 58 13.32 -17.74 30.77
CA VAL A 58 12.85 -18.09 32.12
C VAL A 58 13.89 -17.76 33.18
N ASP A 59 15.16 -18.11 32.93
CA ASP A 59 16.28 -17.83 33.84
C ASP A 59 16.51 -16.34 34.00
N GLU A 60 16.40 -15.56 32.91
CA GLU A 60 16.46 -14.10 32.96
C GLU A 60 15.35 -13.51 33.85
N ILE A 61 14.10 -13.96 33.70
CA ILE A 61 12.97 -13.50 34.52
C ILE A 61 13.21 -13.84 35.99
N LYS A 62 13.62 -15.08 36.29
CA LYS A 62 13.89 -15.53 37.67
C LYS A 62 15.04 -14.76 38.30
N LYS A 63 16.12 -14.51 37.54
CA LYS A 63 17.28 -13.73 38.02
C LYS A 63 16.91 -12.28 38.32
N ALA A 64 15.93 -11.72 37.60
CA ALA A 64 15.35 -10.41 37.88
C ALA A 64 14.31 -10.41 39.01
N GLY A 65 14.08 -11.55 39.69
CA GLY A 65 13.13 -11.69 40.80
C GLY A 65 11.69 -12.02 40.40
N GLY A 66 11.42 -12.26 39.11
CA GLY A 66 10.10 -12.65 38.60
C GLY A 66 9.84 -14.15 38.68
N GLN A 67 8.63 -14.56 38.29
CA GLN A 67 8.21 -15.97 38.26
C GLN A 67 7.95 -16.42 36.82
N ALA A 68 8.63 -17.48 36.37
CA ALA A 68 8.41 -18.03 35.04
C ALA A 68 8.65 -19.55 34.96
N VAL A 69 8.01 -20.20 33.99
CA VAL A 69 8.19 -21.61 33.62
C VAL A 69 8.27 -21.75 32.10
N ALA A 70 9.12 -22.66 31.62
CA ALA A 70 9.27 -22.93 30.20
C ALA A 70 8.23 -23.96 29.73
N ASN A 71 7.82 -23.85 28.47
CA ASN A 71 7.08 -24.90 27.76
C ASN A 71 7.69 -25.06 26.35
N TYR A 72 7.76 -26.29 25.85
CA TYR A 72 8.43 -26.63 24.59
C TYR A 72 7.49 -27.23 23.52
N ASP A 73 6.18 -27.25 23.78
CA ASP A 73 5.22 -27.84 22.87
C ASP A 73 5.00 -26.94 21.64
N SER A 74 4.69 -27.57 20.50
CA SER A 74 4.15 -26.82 19.34
C SER A 74 2.83 -26.17 19.73
N VAL A 75 2.57 -24.97 19.20
CA VAL A 75 1.31 -24.25 19.40
C VAL A 75 0.08 -25.00 18.89
N GLU A 76 0.26 -25.98 18.01
CA GLU A 76 -0.78 -26.93 17.60
C GLU A 76 -1.30 -27.79 18.77
N PHE A 77 -0.51 -27.93 19.84
CA PHE A 77 -0.86 -28.60 21.10
C PHE A 77 -1.11 -27.58 22.22
N GLY A 78 -1.90 -26.55 21.92
CA GLY A 78 -2.20 -25.47 22.87
C GLY A 78 -2.77 -25.94 24.23
N ASP A 79 -3.42 -27.11 24.28
CA ASP A 79 -3.87 -27.76 25.51
C ASP A 79 -2.72 -28.08 26.46
N LYS A 80 -1.58 -28.55 25.94
CA LYS A 80 -0.37 -28.83 26.75
C LYS A 80 0.27 -27.55 27.28
N ILE A 81 0.29 -26.50 26.46
CA ILE A 81 0.81 -25.18 26.86
C ILE A 81 -0.01 -24.61 28.02
N ILE A 82 -1.34 -24.64 27.91
CA ILE A 82 -2.23 -24.17 28.98
C ILE A 82 -2.15 -25.09 30.21
N LYS A 83 -1.99 -26.40 30.01
CA LYS A 83 -1.75 -27.34 31.11
C LYS A 83 -0.51 -26.94 31.92
N THR A 84 0.60 -26.57 31.28
CA THR A 84 1.79 -26.05 31.99
C THR A 84 1.46 -24.81 32.83
N ALA A 85 0.67 -23.86 32.31
CA ALA A 85 0.25 -22.68 33.06
C ALA A 85 -0.55 -23.04 34.32
N VAL A 86 -1.47 -23.99 34.18
CA VAL A 86 -2.36 -24.43 35.27
C VAL A 86 -1.61 -25.25 36.31
N GLU A 87 -0.71 -26.13 35.90
CA GLU A 87 0.11 -26.93 36.83
C GLU A 87 1.08 -26.04 37.62
N ALA A 88 1.69 -25.03 36.98
CA ALA A 88 2.64 -24.15 37.65
C ALA A 88 1.96 -23.07 38.49
N PHE A 89 0.84 -22.50 38.01
CA PHE A 89 0.27 -21.26 38.55
C PHE A 89 -1.24 -21.28 38.82
N GLY A 90 -1.91 -22.41 38.56
CA GLY A 90 -3.30 -22.67 38.91
C GLY A 90 -4.36 -22.18 37.90
N THR A 91 -4.01 -21.26 36.99
CA THR A 91 -4.92 -20.72 35.96
C THR A 91 -4.14 -20.02 34.84
N VAL A 92 -4.84 -19.40 33.90
CA VAL A 92 -4.30 -18.47 32.88
C VAL A 92 -5.18 -17.20 32.86
N HIS A 93 -4.56 -16.03 32.70
CA HIS A 93 -5.26 -14.73 32.64
C HIS A 93 -5.06 -14.00 31.31
N VAL A 94 -3.87 -14.12 30.73
CA VAL A 94 -3.51 -13.47 29.46
C VAL A 94 -2.92 -14.49 28.51
N VAL A 95 -3.33 -14.46 27.25
CA VAL A 95 -2.75 -15.24 26.16
C VAL A 95 -2.26 -14.29 25.07
N ILE A 96 -0.98 -14.40 24.74
CA ILE A 96 -0.35 -13.70 23.62
C ILE A 96 -0.08 -14.71 22.50
N ASN A 97 -0.95 -14.69 21.48
CA ASN A 97 -0.79 -15.46 20.25
C ASN A 97 0.26 -14.77 19.37
N ASN A 98 1.54 -15.05 19.62
CA ASN A 98 2.70 -14.43 18.96
C ASN A 98 3.51 -15.42 18.09
N ALA A 99 3.49 -16.72 18.39
CA ALA A 99 4.25 -17.70 17.64
C ALA A 99 4.03 -17.60 16.12
N GLY A 100 5.10 -17.82 15.37
CA GLY A 100 5.09 -17.60 13.94
C GLY A 100 6.30 -18.13 13.20
N ILE A 101 6.11 -18.40 11.91
CA ILE A 101 7.12 -18.88 10.98
C ILE A 101 6.88 -18.28 9.58
N LEU A 102 7.88 -18.33 8.73
CA LEU A 102 7.78 -17.87 7.34
C LEU A 102 8.14 -18.97 6.34
N ARG A 103 7.45 -18.95 5.20
CA ARG A 103 7.69 -19.78 4.00
C ARG A 103 7.40 -18.96 2.76
N ASP A 104 8.14 -17.87 2.64
CA ASP A 104 7.91 -16.88 1.61
C ASP A 104 8.31 -17.43 0.24
N SER A 105 7.39 -17.30 -0.70
CA SER A 105 7.54 -17.75 -2.08
C SER A 105 6.41 -17.13 -2.90
N SER A 106 6.69 -16.75 -4.15
CA SER A 106 5.61 -16.34 -5.05
C SER A 106 4.53 -17.41 -5.11
N PHE A 107 3.27 -17.04 -5.30
CA PHE A 107 2.17 -17.98 -5.31
C PHE A 107 2.34 -19.08 -6.36
N LYS A 108 3.01 -18.78 -7.48
CA LYS A 108 3.42 -19.79 -8.49
C LYS A 108 4.28 -20.90 -7.87
N ASN A 109 5.22 -20.55 -7.00
CA ASN A 109 6.22 -21.46 -6.45
C ASN A 109 5.85 -22.02 -5.05
N MET A 110 4.88 -21.40 -4.37
CA MET A 110 4.45 -21.82 -3.03
C MET A 110 3.85 -23.22 -3.03
N SER A 111 4.39 -24.13 -2.22
CA SER A 111 3.84 -25.48 -2.07
C SER A 111 2.63 -25.50 -1.14
N GLU A 112 1.78 -26.51 -1.26
CA GLU A 112 0.64 -26.68 -0.33
C GLU A 112 1.13 -26.92 1.10
N LYS A 113 2.22 -27.69 1.25
CA LYS A 113 2.85 -27.95 2.54
C LYS A 113 3.28 -26.65 3.23
N ASP A 114 3.91 -25.75 2.48
CA ASP A 114 4.34 -24.45 3.00
C ASP A 114 3.15 -23.53 3.32
N PHE A 115 2.09 -23.60 2.53
CA PHE A 115 0.86 -22.86 2.82
C PHE A 115 0.24 -23.35 4.12
N LYS A 116 0.02 -24.67 4.23
CA LYS A 116 -0.61 -25.29 5.38
C LYS A 116 0.20 -25.09 6.66
N LEU A 117 1.52 -25.29 6.61
CA LEU A 117 2.40 -25.15 7.77
C LEU A 117 2.36 -23.72 8.37
N VAL A 118 2.45 -22.68 7.52
CA VAL A 118 2.34 -21.29 7.98
C VAL A 118 0.95 -21.03 8.56
N TYR A 119 -0.11 -21.50 7.88
CA TYR A 119 -1.48 -21.35 8.35
C TYR A 119 -1.73 -22.04 9.70
N ASP A 120 -1.21 -23.26 9.86
CA ASP A 120 -1.34 -24.06 11.07
C ASP A 120 -0.66 -23.41 12.27
N VAL A 121 0.60 -22.98 12.13
CA VAL A 121 1.34 -22.36 13.24
C VAL A 121 0.68 -21.05 13.67
N HIS A 122 0.29 -20.20 12.72
CA HIS A 122 -0.23 -18.88 13.04
C HIS A 122 -1.69 -18.88 13.50
N LEU A 123 -2.59 -19.46 12.70
CA LEU A 123 -4.02 -19.43 13.02
C LEU A 123 -4.43 -20.63 13.86
N ASN A 124 -4.15 -21.85 13.40
CA ASN A 124 -4.65 -23.05 14.10
C ASN A 124 -3.98 -23.20 15.48
N GLY A 125 -2.73 -22.77 15.62
CA GLY A 125 -2.03 -22.66 16.91
C GLY A 125 -2.72 -21.68 17.85
N ALA A 126 -3.07 -20.48 17.36
CA ALA A 126 -3.82 -19.49 18.14
C ALA A 126 -5.20 -20.01 18.55
N TYR A 127 -5.90 -20.71 17.65
CA TYR A 127 -7.16 -21.39 17.94
C TYR A 127 -6.99 -22.41 19.07
N LYS A 128 -6.04 -23.35 18.94
CA LYS A 128 -5.79 -24.42 19.91
C LYS A 128 -5.46 -23.87 21.29
N LEU A 129 -4.55 -22.90 21.35
CA LEU A 129 -4.14 -22.26 22.60
C LEU A 129 -5.31 -21.51 23.26
N THR A 130 -6.01 -20.68 22.48
CA THR A 130 -7.09 -19.86 23.01
C THR A 130 -8.28 -20.72 23.43
N ARG A 131 -8.59 -21.79 22.69
CA ARG A 131 -9.64 -22.77 23.04
C ARG A 131 -9.33 -23.47 24.36
N ALA A 132 -8.07 -23.84 24.60
CA ALA A 132 -7.64 -24.44 25.85
C ALA A 132 -7.71 -23.45 27.04
N ALA A 133 -7.41 -22.16 26.81
CA ALA A 133 -7.50 -21.12 27.85
C ALA A 133 -8.94 -20.71 28.18
N TRP A 134 -9.85 -20.81 27.21
CA TRP A 134 -11.22 -20.28 27.29
C TRP A 134 -12.04 -20.75 28.50
N PRO A 135 -12.02 -22.03 28.92
CA PRO A 135 -12.74 -22.48 30.10
C PRO A 135 -12.29 -21.77 31.39
N TYR A 136 -10.98 -21.52 31.53
CA TYR A 136 -10.41 -20.82 32.68
C TYR A 136 -10.83 -19.36 32.70
N PHE A 137 -10.72 -18.67 31.56
CA PHE A 137 -11.17 -17.29 31.41
C PHE A 137 -12.66 -17.12 31.77
N ARG A 138 -13.52 -18.03 31.29
CA ARG A 138 -14.95 -18.01 31.61
C ARG A 138 -15.22 -18.27 33.07
N LYS A 139 -14.55 -19.27 33.67
CA LYS A 139 -14.74 -19.63 35.09
C LYS A 139 -14.39 -18.47 36.01
N GLN A 140 -13.28 -17.78 35.74
CA GLN A 140 -12.80 -16.67 36.56
C GLN A 140 -13.38 -15.30 36.17
N LYS A 141 -14.19 -15.23 35.09
CA LYS A 141 -14.76 -13.99 34.53
C LYS A 141 -13.69 -12.92 34.25
N TYR A 142 -12.56 -13.34 33.70
CA TYR A 142 -11.48 -12.47 33.27
C TYR A 142 -10.60 -13.17 32.24
N GLY A 143 -10.31 -12.50 31.13
CA GLY A 143 -9.33 -12.94 30.16
C GLY A 143 -8.85 -11.80 29.26
N ARG A 144 -7.61 -11.86 28.79
CA ARG A 144 -7.05 -10.91 27.82
C ARG A 144 -6.32 -11.69 26.72
N ILE A 145 -6.63 -11.38 25.48
CA ILE A 145 -6.11 -12.09 24.31
C ILE A 145 -5.53 -11.07 23.35
N ILE A 146 -4.30 -11.32 22.90
CA ILE A 146 -3.67 -10.58 21.81
C ILE A 146 -3.43 -11.53 20.65
N ASN A 147 -4.02 -11.22 19.51
CA ASN A 147 -3.75 -11.88 18.24
C ASN A 147 -2.73 -11.06 17.45
N THR A 148 -1.58 -11.64 17.15
CA THR A 148 -0.54 -10.96 16.37
C THR A 148 -0.79 -11.16 14.87
N ALA A 149 -1.52 -10.23 14.26
CA ALA A 149 -1.66 -10.11 12.81
C ALA A 149 -0.39 -9.53 12.18
N SER A 150 -0.50 -8.83 11.05
CA SER A 150 0.60 -8.09 10.42
C SER A 150 0.06 -7.14 9.34
N PRO A 151 0.83 -6.13 8.91
CA PRO A 151 0.48 -5.32 7.74
C PRO A 151 0.28 -6.19 6.48
N ALA A 152 1.04 -7.29 6.33
CA ALA A 152 0.81 -8.26 5.26
C ALA A 152 -0.56 -8.96 5.34
N GLY A 153 -1.09 -9.21 6.54
CA GLY A 153 -2.44 -9.72 6.74
C GLY A 153 -3.54 -8.70 6.45
N LEU A 154 -3.28 -7.42 6.73
CA LEU A 154 -4.24 -6.33 6.50
C LEU A 154 -4.30 -5.92 5.02
N TYR A 155 -3.15 -5.88 4.34
CA TYR A 155 -2.99 -5.24 3.02
C TYR A 155 -2.51 -6.19 1.91
N GLY A 156 -2.14 -7.43 2.26
CA GLY A 156 -1.49 -8.38 1.32
C GLY A 156 -0.03 -8.03 1.07
N ASN A 157 0.82 -9.03 0.84
CA ASN A 157 2.23 -8.80 0.50
C ASN A 157 2.73 -9.80 -0.52
N PHE A 158 3.38 -9.34 -1.58
CA PHE A 158 3.93 -10.19 -2.64
C PHE A 158 4.75 -11.35 -2.06
N GLY A 159 4.48 -12.59 -2.49
CA GLY A 159 5.22 -13.77 -2.05
C GLY A 159 4.83 -14.30 -0.67
N GLN A 160 3.77 -13.78 -0.06
CA GLN A 160 3.33 -14.14 1.29
C GLN A 160 1.87 -14.58 1.35
N ALA A 161 1.34 -15.22 0.29
CA ALA A 161 -0.08 -15.59 0.21
C ALA A 161 -0.56 -16.44 1.41
N ASN A 162 0.28 -17.34 1.93
CA ASN A 162 0.04 -18.14 3.14
C ASN A 162 0.05 -17.30 4.42
N TYR A 163 1.09 -16.48 4.61
CA TYR A 163 1.25 -15.63 5.78
C TYR A 163 0.17 -14.56 5.85
N SER A 164 -0.11 -13.85 4.74
CA SER A 164 -1.21 -12.90 4.63
C SER A 164 -2.56 -13.54 4.91
N ALA A 165 -2.83 -14.76 4.41
CA ALA A 165 -4.05 -15.48 4.75
C ALA A 165 -4.16 -15.76 6.26
N ALA A 166 -3.11 -16.28 6.89
CA ALA A 166 -3.11 -16.62 8.31
C ALA A 166 -3.23 -15.38 9.21
N LYS A 167 -2.51 -14.30 8.87
CA LYS A 167 -2.51 -13.04 9.64
C LYS A 167 -3.82 -12.27 9.48
N SER A 168 -4.46 -12.36 8.32
CA SER A 168 -5.82 -11.83 8.13
C SER A 168 -6.84 -12.67 8.91
N ALA A 169 -6.71 -14.00 8.91
CA ALA A 169 -7.59 -14.89 9.68
C ALA A 169 -7.62 -14.58 11.18
N LEU A 170 -6.48 -14.17 11.74
CA LEU A 170 -6.36 -13.73 13.14
C LEU A 170 -7.17 -12.46 13.46
N VAL A 171 -7.48 -11.62 12.45
CA VAL A 171 -8.36 -10.46 12.58
C VAL A 171 -9.78 -10.91 12.87
N GLY A 172 -10.43 -11.62 11.94
CA GLY A 172 -11.79 -12.13 12.13
C GLY A 172 -11.92 -13.05 13.35
N PHE A 173 -10.89 -13.87 13.64
CA PHE A 173 -10.84 -14.67 14.85
C PHE A 173 -10.87 -13.80 16.11
N GLY A 174 -10.04 -12.75 16.17
CA GLY A 174 -9.98 -11.83 17.31
C GLY A 174 -11.27 -11.05 17.52
N GLU A 175 -11.86 -10.53 16.45
CA GLU A 175 -13.14 -9.81 16.52
C GLU A 175 -14.28 -10.70 17.01
N THR A 176 -14.30 -11.96 16.58
CA THR A 176 -15.27 -12.96 17.07
C THR A 176 -15.07 -13.27 18.55
N LEU A 177 -13.83 -13.51 18.99
CA LEU A 177 -13.52 -13.76 20.40
C LEU A 177 -13.93 -12.59 21.28
N ALA A 178 -13.73 -11.34 20.83
CA ALA A 178 -14.14 -10.16 21.57
C ALA A 178 -15.66 -10.12 21.79
N LYS A 179 -16.44 -10.42 20.75
CA LYS A 179 -17.91 -10.50 20.81
C LYS A 179 -18.40 -11.63 21.71
N GLU A 180 -17.77 -12.81 21.66
CA GLU A 180 -18.13 -13.94 22.53
C GLU A 180 -17.73 -13.74 23.99
N GLY A 181 -16.59 -13.07 24.19
CA GLY A 181 -15.91 -12.90 25.46
C GLY A 181 -16.46 -11.79 26.35
N VAL A 182 -17.10 -10.77 25.76
CA VAL A 182 -17.49 -9.53 26.46
C VAL A 182 -18.30 -9.79 27.74
N LYS A 183 -19.28 -10.71 27.71
CA LYS A 183 -20.11 -11.06 28.87
C LYS A 183 -19.36 -11.76 30.01
N TYR A 184 -18.15 -12.22 29.74
CA TYR A 184 -17.25 -12.88 30.69
C TYR A 184 -16.05 -11.99 31.05
N ASN A 185 -16.05 -10.70 30.67
CA ASN A 185 -14.89 -9.80 30.81
C ASN A 185 -13.62 -10.41 30.19
N ILE A 186 -13.81 -11.05 29.03
CA ILE A 186 -12.73 -11.53 28.17
C ILE A 186 -12.61 -10.54 27.01
N HIS A 187 -11.47 -9.87 26.92
CA HIS A 187 -11.18 -8.94 25.82
C HIS A 187 -10.19 -9.58 24.85
N ALA A 188 -10.44 -9.37 23.56
CA ALA A 188 -9.52 -9.78 22.50
C ALA A 188 -9.22 -8.57 21.62
N ASN A 189 -7.94 -8.30 21.39
CA ASN A 189 -7.49 -7.25 20.49
C ASN A 189 -6.45 -7.82 19.51
N ILE A 190 -6.26 -7.10 18.42
CA ILE A 190 -5.39 -7.49 17.32
C ILE A 190 -4.29 -6.45 17.18
N ILE A 191 -3.05 -6.90 17.05
CA ILE A 191 -1.93 -6.03 16.71
C ILE A 191 -1.34 -6.45 15.36
N ALA A 192 -0.92 -5.48 14.56
CA ALA A 192 -0.21 -5.64 13.30
C ALA A 192 1.14 -4.93 13.44
N PRO A 193 2.09 -5.55 14.17
CA PRO A 193 3.38 -4.91 14.42
C PRO A 193 4.26 -4.95 13.18
N LEU A 194 5.06 -3.90 13.01
CA LEU A 194 6.30 -3.95 12.25
C LEU A 194 7.45 -3.91 13.25
N ALA A 195 8.21 -5.00 13.28
CA ALA A 195 9.39 -5.14 14.13
C ALA A 195 10.56 -5.63 13.30
N ARG A 196 11.77 -5.29 13.75
CA ARG A 196 13.01 -5.80 13.18
C ARG A 196 12.98 -7.33 13.21
N SER A 197 13.11 -7.91 12.03
CA SER A 197 13.34 -9.35 11.83
C SER A 197 14.66 -9.56 11.12
N ARG A 198 15.17 -10.81 11.14
CA ARG A 198 16.35 -11.21 10.35
C ARG A 198 16.21 -10.90 8.85
N MET A 199 14.99 -10.74 8.33
CA MET A 199 14.71 -10.41 6.93
C MET A 199 14.78 -8.91 6.65
N THR A 200 14.35 -8.06 7.58
CA THR A 200 14.47 -6.60 7.44
C THR A 200 15.91 -6.14 7.64
N GLU A 201 16.73 -6.90 8.38
CA GLU A 201 18.14 -6.59 8.70
C GLU A 201 19.03 -6.40 7.48
N ASP A 202 18.81 -7.18 6.42
CA ASP A 202 19.63 -7.12 5.20
C ASP A 202 19.09 -6.10 4.17
N VAL A 203 17.92 -5.52 4.43
CA VAL A 203 17.16 -4.70 3.47
C VAL A 203 17.02 -3.25 3.94
N LEU A 204 16.89 -3.02 5.26
CA LEU A 204 16.68 -1.68 5.82
C LEU A 204 17.98 -1.07 6.36
N PRO A 205 18.19 0.25 6.20
CA PRO A 205 19.28 0.98 6.82
C PRO A 205 19.33 0.80 8.34
N LYS A 206 20.54 0.81 8.91
CA LYS A 206 20.78 0.63 10.34
C LYS A 206 19.92 1.55 11.26
N PRO A 207 19.71 2.85 10.97
CA PRO A 207 18.84 3.71 11.79
C PRO A 207 17.38 3.25 11.81
N MET A 208 16.85 2.76 10.68
CA MET A 208 15.49 2.21 10.61
C MET A 208 15.38 0.90 11.40
N LEU A 209 16.42 0.06 11.35
CA LEU A 209 16.48 -1.17 12.15
C LEU A 209 16.54 -0.93 13.65
N GLU A 210 17.23 0.14 14.08
CA GLU A 210 17.27 0.57 15.47
C GLU A 210 15.94 1.16 15.92
N ALA A 211 15.23 1.87 15.03
CA ALA A 211 13.87 2.34 15.30
C ALA A 211 12.88 1.17 15.45
N LEU A 212 13.02 0.09 14.67
CA LEU A 212 12.15 -1.09 14.73
C LEU A 212 12.47 -2.08 15.87
N ASP A 213 13.12 -1.62 16.95
CA ASP A 213 13.38 -2.46 18.11
C ASP A 213 12.07 -3.05 18.66
N PRO A 214 11.98 -4.40 18.84
CA PRO A 214 10.80 -5.06 19.40
C PRO A 214 10.27 -4.43 20.70
N ILE A 215 11.14 -3.80 21.51
CA ILE A 215 10.74 -3.12 22.75
C ILE A 215 9.67 -2.04 22.52
N ARG A 216 9.65 -1.42 21.33
CA ARG A 216 8.68 -0.35 21.00
C ARG A 216 7.27 -0.86 20.72
N VAL A 217 7.07 -2.17 20.57
CA VAL A 217 5.74 -2.79 20.41
C VAL A 217 5.14 -3.20 21.76
N VAL A 218 5.99 -3.52 22.72
CA VAL A 218 5.63 -4.07 24.03
C VAL A 218 4.61 -3.20 24.79
N PRO A 219 4.73 -1.86 24.84
CA PRO A 219 3.83 -1.01 25.62
C PRO A 219 2.36 -1.19 25.29
N LEU A 220 2.02 -1.30 24.00
CA LEU A 220 0.64 -1.48 23.58
C LEU A 220 0.10 -2.82 24.07
N VAL A 221 0.87 -3.90 23.91
CA VAL A 221 0.47 -5.25 24.37
C VAL A 221 0.24 -5.28 25.87
N VAL A 222 1.13 -4.66 26.65
CA VAL A 222 0.99 -4.54 28.10
C VAL A 222 -0.27 -3.76 28.43
N TYR A 223 -0.49 -2.59 27.86
CA TYR A 223 -1.69 -1.81 28.17
C TYR A 223 -2.99 -2.53 27.78
N LEU A 224 -3.09 -3.08 26.56
CA LEU A 224 -4.28 -3.78 26.07
C LEU A 224 -4.64 -5.03 26.91
N THR A 225 -3.69 -5.58 27.66
CA THR A 225 -3.89 -6.75 28.52
C THR A 225 -3.98 -6.39 30.00
N HIS A 226 -3.87 -5.11 30.38
CA HIS A 226 -4.10 -4.67 31.75
C HIS A 226 -5.61 -4.66 32.08
N GLU A 227 -5.95 -4.73 33.36
CA GLU A 227 -7.35 -4.69 33.82
C GLU A 227 -8.01 -3.30 33.66
N ASP A 228 -7.20 -2.24 33.66
CA ASP A 228 -7.65 -0.87 33.41
C ASP A 228 -8.09 -0.65 31.96
N SER A 229 -7.48 -1.36 31.00
CA SER A 229 -7.84 -1.21 29.60
C SER A 229 -9.24 -1.75 29.31
N LYS A 230 -10.06 -0.89 28.69
CA LYS A 230 -11.40 -1.24 28.20
C LYS A 230 -11.41 -1.63 26.73
N ALA A 231 -10.25 -1.59 26.07
CA ALA A 231 -10.13 -1.95 24.67
C ALA A 231 -10.46 -3.43 24.46
N SER A 232 -11.38 -3.68 23.53
CA SER A 232 -11.74 -5.01 23.03
C SER A 232 -12.27 -4.83 21.62
N ASN A 233 -12.09 -5.83 20.76
CA ASN A 233 -12.48 -5.77 19.35
C ASN A 233 -11.79 -4.63 18.58
N GLN A 234 -10.53 -4.33 18.90
CA GLN A 234 -9.75 -3.25 18.24
C GLN A 234 -8.53 -3.83 17.53
N ILE A 235 -8.15 -3.20 16.42
CA ILE A 235 -6.96 -3.53 15.61
C ILE A 235 -5.98 -2.37 15.74
N PHE A 236 -4.69 -2.63 15.89
CA PHE A 236 -3.67 -1.58 15.97
C PHE A 236 -2.47 -1.90 15.09
N GLU A 237 -1.94 -0.89 14.39
CA GLU A 237 -0.58 -0.93 13.85
C GLU A 237 0.39 -0.28 14.81
N VAL A 238 1.56 -0.89 14.95
CA VAL A 238 2.61 -0.42 15.88
C VAL A 238 3.97 -0.65 15.27
N ALA A 239 4.78 0.40 15.22
CA ALA A 239 6.16 0.31 14.77
C ALA A 239 6.94 1.52 15.24
N ALA A 240 8.23 1.38 15.51
CA ALA A 240 9.11 2.54 15.71
C ALA A 240 8.68 3.55 16.79
N GLY A 241 7.83 3.18 17.75
CA GLY A 241 7.29 4.08 18.78
C GLY A 241 5.98 4.77 18.38
N TYR A 242 5.50 4.53 17.16
CA TYR A 242 4.17 4.88 16.70
C TYR A 242 3.14 3.83 17.13
N TYR A 243 1.96 4.30 17.54
CA TYR A 243 0.79 3.51 17.89
C TYR A 243 -0.45 4.10 17.22
N GLY A 244 -1.09 3.35 16.33
CA GLY A 244 -2.31 3.79 15.65
C GLY A 244 -3.37 2.69 15.62
N GLN A 245 -4.60 3.04 15.96
CA GLN A 245 -5.74 2.17 15.73
C GLN A 245 -6.00 2.02 14.23
N VAL A 246 -6.34 0.82 13.81
CA VAL A 246 -6.91 0.52 12.50
C VAL A 246 -8.37 0.14 12.66
N ARG A 247 -9.24 0.64 11.77
CA ARG A 247 -10.66 0.27 11.73
C ARG A 247 -11.14 0.05 10.29
N TRP A 248 -12.26 -0.63 10.15
CA TRP A 248 -12.96 -0.73 8.88
C TRP A 248 -13.67 0.59 8.56
N GLN A 249 -13.61 1.00 7.29
CA GLN A 249 -14.42 2.05 6.71
C GLN A 249 -15.20 1.44 5.53
N ARG A 250 -16.51 1.66 5.50
CA ARG A 250 -17.40 1.17 4.45
C ARG A 250 -18.05 2.36 3.73
N SER A 251 -17.96 2.38 2.41
CA SER A 251 -18.52 3.45 1.58
C SER A 251 -20.04 3.50 1.68
N SER A 252 -20.63 4.64 1.34
CA SER A 252 -22.08 4.75 1.17
C SER A 252 -22.58 3.91 -0.02
N GLY A 253 -21.70 3.67 -1.00
CA GLY A 253 -21.92 2.77 -2.12
C GLY A 253 -22.89 3.31 -3.17
N ILE A 254 -23.46 2.40 -3.95
CA ILE A 254 -24.56 2.67 -4.89
C ILE A 254 -25.79 1.89 -4.48
N LEU A 255 -26.97 2.42 -4.79
CA LEU A 255 -28.25 1.76 -4.56
C LEU A 255 -29.04 1.73 -5.87
N LEU A 256 -29.40 0.52 -6.30
CA LEU A 256 -30.08 0.25 -7.55
C LEU A 256 -31.42 -0.43 -7.26
N ARG A 257 -32.43 -0.08 -8.06
CA ARG A 257 -33.77 -0.66 -7.96
C ARG A 257 -33.73 -2.14 -8.34
N LEU A 258 -34.37 -3.00 -7.56
CA LEU A 258 -34.46 -4.44 -7.81
C LEU A 258 -35.68 -4.80 -8.64
N ASP A 259 -35.64 -4.46 -9.94
CA ASP A 259 -36.60 -4.90 -10.95
C ASP A 259 -35.86 -5.39 -12.21
N ASP A 260 -36.56 -5.57 -13.33
CA ASP A 260 -35.97 -6.05 -14.59
C ASP A 260 -34.85 -5.15 -15.15
N THR A 261 -34.70 -3.93 -14.63
CA THR A 261 -33.60 -3.03 -14.98
C THR A 261 -32.33 -3.25 -14.14
N TYR A 262 -32.36 -4.11 -13.11
CA TYR A 262 -31.18 -4.49 -12.31
C TYR A 262 -30.27 -5.45 -13.09
N THR A 263 -29.39 -4.88 -13.89
CA THR A 263 -28.52 -5.60 -14.84
C THR A 263 -27.04 -5.34 -14.54
N PRO A 264 -26.12 -6.15 -15.09
CA PRO A 264 -24.70 -5.82 -15.10
C PRO A 264 -24.41 -4.43 -15.69
N GLU A 265 -25.12 -4.02 -16.74
CA GLU A 265 -24.97 -2.70 -17.36
C GLU A 265 -25.41 -1.55 -16.45
N ALA A 266 -26.43 -1.74 -15.62
CA ALA A 266 -26.86 -0.75 -14.62
C ALA A 266 -25.79 -0.51 -13.56
N ILE A 267 -25.18 -1.61 -13.08
CA ILE A 267 -24.06 -1.55 -12.14
C ILE A 267 -22.85 -0.87 -12.79
N LEU A 268 -22.48 -1.26 -14.02
CA LEU A 268 -21.36 -0.66 -14.74
C LEU A 268 -21.55 0.85 -14.93
N ASN A 269 -22.78 1.30 -15.20
CA ASN A 269 -23.09 2.71 -15.36
C ASN A 269 -22.84 3.55 -14.09
N GLN A 270 -22.89 2.94 -12.91
CA GLN A 270 -22.65 3.60 -11.63
C GLN A 270 -21.38 3.09 -10.91
N TRP A 271 -20.47 2.43 -11.65
CA TRP A 271 -19.31 1.75 -11.07
C TRP A 271 -18.48 2.61 -10.11
N ASN A 272 -18.18 3.85 -10.50
CA ASN A 272 -17.35 4.76 -9.70
C ASN A 272 -18.00 5.11 -8.35
N GLY A 273 -19.33 5.15 -8.30
CA GLY A 273 -20.07 5.47 -7.08
C GLY A 273 -19.89 4.46 -5.95
N ILE A 274 -19.38 3.26 -6.23
CA ILE A 274 -19.05 2.23 -5.23
C ILE A 274 -17.87 2.69 -4.36
N PHE A 275 -16.94 3.45 -4.93
CA PHE A 275 -15.71 3.92 -4.29
C PHE A 275 -15.83 5.32 -3.69
N GLU A 276 -17.01 5.93 -3.71
CA GLU A 276 -17.27 7.23 -3.09
C GLU A 276 -17.47 7.08 -1.57
N PHE A 277 -16.51 7.58 -0.80
CA PHE A 277 -16.57 7.61 0.67
C PHE A 277 -17.14 8.94 1.17
N GLU A 278 -18.34 9.26 0.70
CA GLU A 278 -19.13 10.43 1.09
C GLU A 278 -20.56 10.01 1.46
N ASP A 279 -21.20 10.73 2.37
CA ASP A 279 -22.57 10.43 2.79
C ASP A 279 -23.55 10.65 1.64
N LYS A 280 -24.45 9.67 1.44
CA LYS A 280 -25.54 9.74 0.46
C LYS A 280 -26.90 9.70 1.16
N PRO A 281 -27.98 10.20 0.54
CA PRO A 281 -29.29 10.23 1.18
C PRO A 281 -29.81 8.86 1.64
N PHE A 282 -29.46 7.78 0.93
CA PHE A 282 -29.90 6.42 1.23
C PHE A 282 -28.97 5.64 2.15
N ASN A 283 -27.70 6.06 2.28
CA ASN A 283 -26.72 5.38 3.12
C ASN A 283 -25.51 6.30 3.39
N LYS A 284 -24.92 6.17 4.58
CA LYS A 284 -23.76 6.97 5.02
C LYS A 284 -22.47 6.18 4.93
N VAL A 285 -21.35 6.89 4.94
CA VAL A 285 -20.06 6.26 5.25
C VAL A 285 -20.12 5.77 6.68
N THR A 286 -19.73 4.52 6.90
CA THR A 286 -19.78 3.91 8.23
C THR A 286 -18.42 3.38 8.64
N TYR A 287 -18.24 3.22 9.95
CA TYR A 287 -17.08 2.57 10.57
C TYR A 287 -17.54 1.29 11.28
N PRO A 288 -17.94 0.26 10.52
CA PRO A 288 -18.77 -0.80 11.03
C PRO A 288 -18.01 -1.83 11.87
N SER A 289 -18.76 -2.45 12.79
CA SER A 289 -18.41 -3.72 13.45
C SER A 289 -19.47 -4.80 13.19
N HIS A 290 -20.34 -4.58 12.21
CA HIS A 290 -21.43 -5.48 11.82
C HIS A 290 -21.87 -5.21 10.36
N VAL A 291 -22.78 -6.04 9.86
CA VAL A 291 -23.44 -5.88 8.55
C VAL A 291 -24.05 -4.50 8.35
N SER A 292 -24.26 -4.11 7.09
CA SER A 292 -25.07 -2.93 6.76
C SER A 292 -26.53 -3.11 7.18
N ASP A 293 -27.29 -2.02 7.28
CA ASP A 293 -28.73 -2.08 7.50
C ASP A 293 -29.44 -2.47 6.20
N PHE A 294 -29.36 -3.75 5.86
CA PHE A 294 -29.96 -4.31 4.65
C PHE A 294 -31.49 -4.17 4.63
N MET A 295 -32.14 -4.03 5.78
CA MET A 295 -33.57 -3.80 5.87
C MET A 295 -33.96 -2.38 5.46
N THR A 296 -33.18 -1.37 5.86
CA THR A 296 -33.36 -0.01 5.34
C THR A 296 -33.01 0.06 3.86
N LEU A 297 -31.97 -0.63 3.41
CA LEU A 297 -31.55 -0.63 1.99
C LEU A 297 -32.59 -1.29 1.07
N ILE A 298 -33.14 -2.45 1.45
CA ILE A 298 -34.14 -3.16 0.62
C ILE A 298 -35.44 -2.38 0.47
N GLU A 299 -35.78 -1.54 1.45
CA GLU A 299 -36.92 -0.63 1.36
C GLU A 299 -36.56 0.62 0.54
N SER A 300 -35.40 1.23 0.81
CA SER A 300 -34.94 2.45 0.14
C SER A 300 -34.72 2.27 -1.37
N GLN A 301 -34.37 1.07 -1.84
CA GLN A 301 -34.21 0.85 -3.27
C GLN A 301 -35.53 0.96 -4.04
N LYS A 302 -36.68 0.72 -3.40
CA LYS A 302 -38.00 0.75 -4.07
C LYS A 302 -38.37 2.15 -4.55
N SER A 303 -37.86 3.19 -3.90
CA SER A 303 -38.07 4.59 -4.27
C SER A 303 -37.09 5.08 -5.35
N GLN A 304 -36.10 4.26 -5.73
CA GLN A 304 -35.21 4.60 -6.84
C GLN A 304 -35.97 4.58 -8.18
N PRO A 305 -35.60 5.43 -9.14
CA PRO A 305 -36.11 5.33 -10.49
C PRO A 305 -35.63 4.03 -11.16
N PRO A 306 -36.23 3.62 -12.30
CA PRO A 306 -35.67 2.54 -13.13
C PRO A 306 -34.19 2.77 -13.43
N ASN A 307 -33.38 1.72 -13.37
CA ASN A 307 -31.93 1.87 -13.43
C ASN A 307 -31.46 2.26 -14.84
N LYS A 308 -30.70 3.35 -14.92
CA LYS A 308 -30.02 3.76 -16.16
C LYS A 308 -28.99 2.70 -16.55
N GLN A 309 -29.04 2.28 -17.81
CA GLN A 309 -28.16 1.26 -18.37
C GLN A 309 -26.91 1.91 -18.97
N SER A 310 -25.76 1.26 -18.83
CA SER A 310 -24.56 1.63 -19.60
C SER A 310 -24.83 1.50 -21.10
N LYS A 311 -24.20 2.37 -21.91
CA LYS A 311 -24.17 2.22 -23.37
C LYS A 311 -23.37 0.99 -23.79
N GLU A 312 -22.39 0.60 -22.97
CA GLU A 312 -21.55 -0.56 -23.20
C GLU A 312 -22.25 -1.82 -22.68
N LYS A 313 -22.32 -2.84 -23.53
CA LYS A 313 -22.86 -4.15 -23.14
C LYS A 313 -21.83 -4.94 -22.35
N VAL A 314 -22.25 -5.51 -21.23
CA VAL A 314 -21.42 -6.41 -20.44
C VAL A 314 -21.60 -7.82 -21.00
N SER A 315 -20.56 -8.33 -21.67
CA SER A 315 -20.57 -9.65 -22.29
C SER A 315 -19.37 -10.46 -21.86
N LEU A 316 -19.60 -11.73 -21.58
CA LEU A 316 -18.58 -12.74 -21.27
C LEU A 316 -18.49 -13.82 -22.36
N LYS A 317 -19.00 -13.51 -23.57
CA LYS A 317 -18.96 -14.43 -24.72
C LYS A 317 -17.54 -14.93 -24.97
N GLY A 318 -17.40 -16.26 -25.04
CA GLY A 318 -16.11 -16.92 -25.28
C GLY A 318 -15.20 -17.05 -24.06
N LYS A 319 -15.63 -16.57 -22.88
CA LYS A 319 -14.94 -16.80 -21.61
C LYS A 319 -15.43 -18.09 -20.96
N VAL A 320 -14.54 -18.79 -20.27
CA VAL A 320 -14.87 -19.98 -19.47
C VAL A 320 -14.78 -19.64 -17.99
N VAL A 321 -15.82 -19.96 -17.23
CA VAL A 321 -15.87 -19.74 -15.78
C VAL A 321 -16.01 -21.05 -15.02
N ILE A 322 -15.21 -21.22 -13.97
CA ILE A 322 -15.41 -22.25 -12.94
C ILE A 322 -16.10 -21.61 -11.74
N ILE A 323 -17.21 -22.19 -11.28
CA ILE A 323 -17.91 -21.76 -10.07
C ILE A 323 -18.05 -22.96 -9.13
N SER A 324 -17.36 -22.90 -7.98
CA SER A 324 -17.44 -23.94 -6.95
C SER A 324 -18.66 -23.76 -6.04
N GLY A 325 -19.29 -24.85 -5.61
CA GLY A 325 -20.52 -24.81 -4.79
C GLY A 325 -21.71 -24.21 -5.54
N ALA A 326 -21.86 -24.56 -6.82
CA ALA A 326 -22.80 -23.96 -7.75
C ALA A 326 -24.09 -24.77 -7.98
N GLY A 327 -24.33 -25.85 -7.24
CA GLY A 327 -25.52 -26.69 -7.39
C GLY A 327 -26.78 -26.05 -6.80
N ALA A 328 -26.64 -25.10 -5.87
CA ALA A 328 -27.77 -24.42 -5.22
C ALA A 328 -27.40 -22.98 -4.78
N GLY A 329 -28.39 -22.25 -4.27
CA GLY A 329 -28.22 -20.94 -3.62
C GLY A 329 -27.47 -19.91 -4.46
N LEU A 330 -26.53 -19.18 -3.82
CA LEU A 330 -25.70 -18.16 -4.46
C LEU A 330 -24.92 -18.68 -5.66
N GLY A 331 -24.25 -19.84 -5.53
CA GLY A 331 -23.45 -20.39 -6.62
C GLY A 331 -24.28 -20.75 -7.85
N ARG A 332 -25.50 -21.30 -7.66
CA ARG A 332 -26.47 -21.53 -8.75
C ARG A 332 -26.86 -20.21 -9.43
N SER A 333 -27.18 -19.18 -8.66
CA SER A 333 -27.53 -17.86 -9.20
C SER A 333 -26.38 -17.23 -9.99
N HIS A 334 -25.15 -17.37 -9.50
CA HIS A 334 -23.96 -16.96 -10.25
C HIS A 334 -23.88 -17.72 -11.57
N ALA A 335 -23.95 -19.05 -11.56
CA ALA A 335 -23.88 -19.88 -12.76
C ALA A 335 -24.89 -19.50 -13.84
N LEU A 336 -26.15 -19.30 -13.45
CA LEU A 336 -27.21 -18.84 -14.36
C LEU A 336 -26.92 -17.45 -14.94
N THR A 337 -26.43 -16.53 -14.11
CA THR A 337 -26.15 -15.15 -14.51
C THR A 337 -24.92 -15.06 -15.43
N PHE A 338 -23.86 -15.82 -15.13
CA PHE A 338 -22.68 -15.94 -16.00
C PHE A 338 -23.04 -16.55 -17.36
N ALA A 339 -23.86 -17.60 -17.37
CA ALA A 339 -24.34 -18.21 -18.62
C ALA A 339 -25.19 -17.22 -19.44
N LYS A 340 -26.09 -16.46 -18.79
CA LYS A 340 -26.89 -15.40 -19.44
C LYS A 340 -26.01 -14.31 -20.06
N ALA A 341 -24.86 -14.00 -19.46
CA ALA A 341 -23.86 -13.08 -20.01
C ALA A 341 -23.00 -13.68 -21.13
N GLY A 342 -23.21 -14.95 -21.50
CA GLY A 342 -22.53 -15.65 -22.60
C GLY A 342 -21.29 -16.44 -22.22
N ALA A 343 -20.97 -16.59 -20.92
CA ALA A 343 -19.86 -17.43 -20.48
C ALA A 343 -20.21 -18.92 -20.61
N LYS A 344 -19.18 -19.75 -20.85
CA LYS A 344 -19.29 -21.21 -20.73
C LYS A 344 -19.00 -21.60 -19.29
N VAL A 345 -19.94 -22.29 -18.64
CA VAL A 345 -19.91 -22.47 -17.18
C VAL A 345 -19.53 -23.89 -16.80
N VAL A 346 -18.56 -24.03 -15.90
CA VAL A 346 -18.30 -25.26 -15.15
C VAL A 346 -18.99 -25.14 -13.80
N VAL A 347 -20.09 -25.85 -13.64
CA VAL A 347 -20.88 -25.91 -12.41
C VAL A 347 -20.27 -26.99 -11.53
N ASN A 348 -19.49 -26.60 -10.52
CA ASN A 348 -18.98 -27.56 -9.54
C ASN A 348 -19.89 -27.62 -8.32
N ASP A 349 -20.37 -28.82 -8.00
CA ASP A 349 -21.06 -29.12 -6.75
C ASP A 349 -20.90 -30.60 -6.44
N PHE A 350 -20.35 -30.93 -5.28
CA PHE A 350 -20.06 -32.33 -4.94
C PHE A 350 -21.34 -33.16 -4.72
N LYS A 351 -22.50 -32.53 -4.50
CA LYS A 351 -23.77 -33.22 -4.34
C LYS A 351 -24.49 -33.34 -5.68
N ASN A 352 -24.84 -32.21 -6.30
CA ASN A 352 -25.58 -32.22 -7.56
C ASN A 352 -25.37 -30.94 -8.40
N PRO A 353 -24.53 -30.99 -9.46
CA PRO A 353 -24.41 -29.90 -10.42
C PRO A 353 -25.40 -30.04 -11.59
N ASP A 354 -26.03 -31.20 -11.78
CA ASP A 354 -26.72 -31.57 -13.02
C ASP A 354 -27.98 -30.73 -13.25
N ASP A 355 -28.71 -30.38 -12.18
CA ASP A 355 -29.93 -29.56 -12.26
C ASP A 355 -29.62 -28.18 -12.86
N VAL A 356 -28.58 -27.52 -12.34
CA VAL A 356 -28.17 -26.18 -12.80
C VAL A 356 -27.62 -26.23 -14.22
N VAL A 357 -26.88 -27.29 -14.58
CA VAL A 357 -26.41 -27.50 -15.95
C VAL A 357 -27.59 -27.62 -16.91
N ASN A 358 -28.62 -28.40 -16.55
CA ASN A 358 -29.81 -28.59 -17.36
C ASN A 358 -30.61 -27.29 -17.50
N GLU A 359 -30.73 -26.51 -16.43
CA GLU A 359 -31.35 -25.19 -16.48
C GLU A 359 -30.61 -24.24 -17.44
N ILE A 360 -29.28 -24.16 -17.34
CA ILE A 360 -28.46 -23.34 -18.24
C ILE A 360 -28.66 -23.75 -19.70
N LYS A 361 -28.59 -25.06 -19.99
CA LYS A 361 -28.79 -25.59 -21.35
C LYS A 361 -30.19 -25.31 -21.88
N LYS A 362 -31.23 -25.46 -21.04
CA LYS A 362 -32.62 -25.14 -21.40
C LYS A 362 -32.81 -23.66 -21.72
N ALA A 363 -32.07 -22.77 -21.06
CA ALA A 363 -32.03 -21.34 -21.35
C ALA A 363 -31.13 -20.97 -22.54
N GLY A 364 -30.53 -21.95 -23.23
CA GLY A 364 -29.68 -21.74 -24.41
C GLY A 364 -28.21 -21.44 -24.12
N GLY A 365 -27.77 -21.58 -22.86
CA GLY A 365 -26.37 -21.40 -22.47
C GLY A 365 -25.55 -22.70 -22.55
N GLU A 366 -24.22 -22.57 -22.39
CA GLU A 366 -23.29 -23.69 -22.36
C GLU A 366 -22.82 -23.98 -20.92
N ALA A 367 -23.04 -25.21 -20.44
CA ALA A 367 -22.57 -25.63 -19.12
C ALA A 367 -22.16 -27.12 -19.06
N VAL A 368 -21.22 -27.42 -18.17
CA VAL A 368 -20.80 -28.78 -17.80
C VAL A 368 -20.73 -28.91 -16.27
N GLY A 369 -21.11 -30.07 -15.75
CA GLY A 369 -21.13 -30.34 -14.32
C GLY A 369 -19.84 -31.02 -13.85
N SER A 370 -19.41 -30.71 -12.62
CA SER A 370 -18.32 -31.43 -11.94
C SER A 370 -18.74 -31.77 -10.51
N LYS A 371 -18.73 -33.07 -10.16
CA LYS A 371 -19.03 -33.59 -8.81
C LYS A 371 -17.80 -33.69 -7.90
N ALA A 372 -16.64 -33.25 -8.39
CA ALA A 372 -15.39 -33.33 -7.64
C ALA A 372 -15.43 -32.44 -6.39
N ASN A 373 -14.86 -32.94 -5.29
CA ASN A 373 -14.75 -32.20 -4.04
C ASN A 373 -13.60 -31.18 -4.10
N VAL A 374 -13.88 -29.91 -3.77
CA VAL A 374 -12.87 -28.83 -3.80
C VAL A 374 -11.67 -29.06 -2.87
N VAL A 375 -11.84 -29.88 -1.84
CA VAL A 375 -10.78 -30.20 -0.88
C VAL A 375 -9.90 -31.32 -1.42
N THR A 376 -10.47 -32.40 -1.94
CA THR A 376 -9.73 -33.64 -2.26
C THR A 376 -9.46 -33.85 -3.75
N GLU A 377 -10.20 -33.18 -4.63
CA GLU A 377 -10.24 -33.45 -6.08
C GLU A 377 -10.27 -32.16 -6.92
N ALA A 378 -9.65 -31.08 -6.42
CA ALA A 378 -9.64 -29.77 -7.10
C ALA A 378 -9.08 -29.84 -8.54
N ASP A 379 -8.14 -30.75 -8.79
CA ASP A 379 -7.55 -31.03 -10.10
C ASP A 379 -8.60 -31.53 -11.11
N GLN A 380 -9.55 -32.35 -10.67
CA GLN A 380 -10.62 -32.86 -11.53
C GLN A 380 -11.59 -31.76 -11.96
N ILE A 381 -11.80 -30.74 -11.12
CA ILE A 381 -12.62 -29.57 -11.47
C ILE A 381 -11.95 -28.79 -12.60
N VAL A 382 -10.65 -28.52 -12.47
CA VAL A 382 -9.86 -27.80 -13.49
C VAL A 382 -9.75 -28.63 -14.77
N LYS A 383 -9.53 -29.94 -14.66
CA LYS A 383 -9.51 -30.88 -15.78
C LYS A 383 -10.83 -30.88 -16.55
N THR A 384 -11.96 -30.89 -15.85
CA THR A 384 -13.30 -30.81 -16.47
C THR A 384 -13.42 -29.57 -17.36
N ALA A 385 -12.94 -28.42 -16.89
CA ALA A 385 -12.97 -27.17 -17.66
C ALA A 385 -12.09 -27.24 -18.91
N LEU A 386 -10.86 -27.74 -18.77
CA LEU A 386 -9.89 -27.83 -19.86
C LEU A 386 -10.28 -28.87 -20.91
N ASP A 387 -10.76 -30.04 -20.51
CA ASP A 387 -11.19 -31.08 -21.44
C ASP A 387 -12.42 -30.66 -22.24
N THR A 388 -13.34 -29.91 -21.61
CA THR A 388 -14.61 -29.50 -22.25
C THR A 388 -14.43 -28.26 -23.13
N TYR A 389 -13.69 -27.26 -22.64
CA TYR A 389 -13.65 -25.93 -23.27
C TYR A 389 -12.24 -25.45 -23.65
N GLY A 390 -11.18 -26.17 -23.28
CA GLY A 390 -9.79 -25.88 -23.68
C GLY A 390 -9.15 -24.67 -23.00
N ARG A 391 -9.86 -23.94 -22.14
CA ARG A 391 -9.39 -22.72 -21.47
C ARG A 391 -10.13 -22.46 -20.16
N ILE A 392 -9.60 -21.56 -19.34
CA ILE A 392 -10.25 -21.01 -18.14
C ILE A 392 -9.94 -19.52 -18.09
N ASP A 393 -10.93 -18.68 -17.85
CA ASP A 393 -10.77 -17.22 -17.79
C ASP A 393 -11.16 -16.65 -16.43
N ILE A 394 -12.14 -17.27 -15.77
CA ILE A 394 -12.73 -16.78 -14.52
C ILE A 394 -12.81 -17.94 -13.52
N LEU A 395 -12.42 -17.70 -12.28
CA LEU A 395 -12.58 -18.62 -11.16
C LEU A 395 -13.38 -17.92 -10.05
N VAL A 396 -14.54 -18.49 -9.70
CA VAL A 396 -15.37 -18.05 -8.58
C VAL A 396 -15.32 -19.07 -7.46
N ASN A 397 -14.55 -18.76 -6.41
CA ASN A 397 -14.40 -19.59 -5.22
C ASN A 397 -15.54 -19.30 -4.23
N ASN A 398 -16.68 -19.96 -4.46
CA ASN A 398 -17.92 -19.83 -3.68
C ASN A 398 -18.23 -21.03 -2.75
N ALA A 399 -17.57 -22.18 -2.90
CA ALA A 399 -17.86 -23.36 -2.10
C ALA A 399 -17.76 -23.09 -0.60
N GLY A 400 -18.66 -23.70 0.18
CA GLY A 400 -18.75 -23.41 1.60
C GLY A 400 -19.61 -24.36 2.41
N ILE A 401 -19.34 -24.38 3.71
CA ILE A 401 -20.11 -25.09 4.72
C ILE A 401 -20.21 -24.23 6.00
N LEU A 402 -21.22 -24.49 6.83
CA LEU A 402 -21.31 -23.92 8.17
C LEU A 402 -21.23 -24.98 9.24
N ARG A 403 -20.54 -24.65 10.33
CA ARG A 403 -20.41 -25.44 11.56
C ARG A 403 -20.44 -24.49 12.76
N ASP A 404 -21.55 -23.76 12.86
CA ASP A 404 -21.73 -22.71 13.85
C ASP A 404 -21.79 -23.28 15.25
N ARG A 405 -20.97 -22.72 16.13
CA ARG A 405 -20.85 -23.12 17.53
C ARG A 405 -20.21 -21.99 18.34
N SER A 406 -20.74 -21.72 19.53
CA SER A 406 -20.04 -20.87 20.50
C SER A 406 -18.60 -21.38 20.69
N PHE A 407 -17.61 -20.50 20.71
CA PHE A 407 -16.20 -20.84 20.72
C PHE A 407 -15.84 -21.89 21.80
N GLY A 408 -16.37 -21.73 23.02
CA GLY A 408 -16.13 -22.66 24.13
C GLY A 408 -16.72 -24.07 23.98
N LYS A 409 -17.56 -24.30 22.96
CA LYS A 409 -18.12 -25.63 22.62
C LYS A 409 -17.66 -26.12 21.25
N MET A 410 -16.93 -25.32 20.49
CA MET A 410 -16.47 -25.67 19.15
C MET A 410 -15.49 -26.84 19.23
N THR A 411 -15.74 -27.86 18.42
CA THR A 411 -14.86 -29.02 18.29
C THR A 411 -13.77 -28.77 17.25
N ASP A 412 -12.74 -29.60 17.26
CA ASP A 412 -11.68 -29.53 16.24
C ASP A 412 -12.24 -29.88 14.85
N ASP A 413 -13.11 -30.89 14.75
CA ASP A 413 -13.74 -31.28 13.48
C ASP A 413 -14.57 -30.15 12.89
N GLU A 414 -15.36 -29.44 13.71
CA GLU A 414 -16.11 -28.25 13.29
C GLU A 414 -15.18 -27.10 12.87
N TRP A 415 -14.01 -26.95 13.50
CA TRP A 415 -13.02 -25.93 13.12
C TRP A 415 -12.35 -26.27 11.79
N PHE A 416 -11.69 -27.44 11.72
CA PHE A 416 -10.85 -27.82 10.59
C PHE A 416 -11.65 -28.06 9.32
N SER A 417 -12.86 -28.66 9.40
CA SER A 417 -13.68 -28.84 8.20
C SER A 417 -14.05 -27.51 7.52
N VAL A 418 -14.29 -26.45 8.31
CA VAL A 418 -14.56 -25.11 7.79
C VAL A 418 -13.29 -24.51 7.17
N GLN A 419 -12.13 -24.64 7.83
CA GLN A 419 -10.85 -24.17 7.24
C GLN A 419 -10.52 -24.90 5.94
N ASP A 420 -10.71 -26.22 5.89
CA ASP A 420 -10.40 -27.06 4.73
C ASP A 420 -11.23 -26.65 3.52
N VAL A 421 -12.55 -26.49 3.67
CA VAL A 421 -13.41 -26.10 2.54
C VAL A 421 -13.14 -24.67 2.09
N HIS A 422 -13.10 -23.72 3.02
CA HIS A 422 -13.08 -22.31 2.66
C HIS A 422 -11.69 -21.78 2.32
N VAL A 423 -10.64 -22.31 2.96
CA VAL A 423 -9.27 -21.81 2.78
C VAL A 423 -8.48 -22.77 1.90
N MET A 424 -8.40 -24.04 2.27
CA MET A 424 -7.60 -25.01 1.51
C MET A 424 -8.23 -25.32 0.15
N GLY A 425 -9.56 -25.45 0.06
CA GLY A 425 -10.27 -25.62 -1.21
C GLY A 425 -10.05 -24.45 -2.17
N THR A 426 -10.17 -23.22 -1.66
CA THR A 426 -9.86 -21.99 -2.41
C THR A 426 -8.40 -21.96 -2.86
N TYR A 427 -7.45 -22.23 -1.96
CA TYR A 427 -6.02 -22.29 -2.28
C TYR A 427 -5.75 -23.30 -3.40
N ARG A 428 -6.25 -24.53 -3.28
CA ARG A 428 -6.00 -25.62 -4.23
C ARG A 428 -6.54 -25.29 -5.62
N LEU A 429 -7.79 -24.82 -5.72
CA LEU A 429 -8.38 -24.42 -7.00
C LEU A 429 -7.62 -23.25 -7.63
N THR A 430 -7.36 -22.19 -6.86
CA THR A 430 -6.61 -21.04 -7.38
C THR A 430 -5.19 -21.43 -7.77
N LYS A 431 -4.51 -22.32 -7.03
CA LYS A 431 -3.17 -22.82 -7.34
C LYS A 431 -3.10 -23.53 -8.68
N LEU A 432 -4.13 -24.32 -9.01
CA LEU A 432 -4.23 -25.05 -10.27
C LEU A 432 -4.57 -24.14 -11.46
N VAL A 433 -5.41 -23.13 -11.25
CA VAL A 433 -5.81 -22.17 -12.29
C VAL A 433 -4.72 -21.11 -12.55
N TRP A 434 -3.95 -20.73 -11.53
CA TRP A 434 -2.92 -19.68 -11.63
C TRP A 434 -1.92 -19.83 -12.79
N PRO A 435 -1.27 -21.00 -13.03
CA PRO A 435 -0.35 -21.15 -14.15
C PRO A 435 -1.03 -20.96 -15.52
N ILE A 436 -2.32 -21.29 -15.63
CA ILE A 436 -3.11 -21.08 -16.85
C ILE A 436 -3.29 -19.58 -17.08
N PHE A 437 -3.70 -18.84 -16.06
CA PHE A 437 -3.84 -17.38 -16.12
C PHE A 437 -2.51 -16.67 -16.42
N LEU A 438 -1.41 -17.12 -15.82
CA LEU A 438 -0.07 -16.59 -16.10
C LEU A 438 0.33 -16.79 -17.57
N LYS A 439 0.04 -17.97 -18.13
CA LYS A 439 0.31 -18.26 -19.55
C LYS A 439 -0.55 -17.40 -20.48
N GLN A 440 -1.82 -17.20 -20.12
CA GLN A 440 -2.77 -16.39 -20.89
C GLN A 440 -2.52 -14.88 -20.77
N LYS A 441 -1.79 -14.42 -19.73
CA LYS A 441 -1.70 -13.00 -19.34
C LYS A 441 -3.10 -12.37 -19.17
N SER A 442 -4.01 -13.15 -18.62
CA SER A 442 -5.38 -12.74 -18.32
C SER A 442 -6.01 -13.76 -17.39
N GLY A 443 -6.73 -13.26 -16.39
CA GLY A 443 -7.55 -14.10 -15.51
C GLY A 443 -8.31 -13.26 -14.51
N ASN A 444 -9.43 -13.79 -14.02
CA ASN A 444 -10.21 -13.16 -12.95
C ASN A 444 -10.52 -14.17 -11.85
N VAL A 445 -10.11 -13.88 -10.62
CA VAL A 445 -10.46 -14.66 -9.44
C VAL A 445 -11.40 -13.82 -8.58
N ILE A 446 -12.56 -14.38 -8.27
CA ILE A 446 -13.53 -13.78 -7.35
C ILE A 446 -13.67 -14.72 -6.16
N ASN A 447 -13.19 -14.27 -5.00
CA ASN A 447 -13.27 -15.03 -3.76
C ASN A 447 -14.48 -14.57 -2.93
N THR A 448 -15.24 -15.50 -2.39
CA THR A 448 -16.37 -15.17 -1.51
C THR A 448 -15.90 -15.08 -0.05
N THR A 449 -15.83 -13.86 0.50
CA THR A 449 -15.71 -13.63 1.95
C THR A 449 -17.10 -13.55 2.60
N SER A 450 -17.21 -12.92 3.76
CA SER A 450 -18.45 -12.64 4.46
C SER A 450 -18.25 -11.45 5.39
N THR A 451 -19.30 -10.70 5.70
CA THR A 451 -19.30 -9.72 6.79
C THR A 451 -18.93 -10.34 8.13
N THR A 452 -19.19 -11.63 8.36
CA THR A 452 -18.67 -12.38 9.53
C THR A 452 -17.15 -12.50 9.49
N GLY A 453 -16.53 -12.60 8.31
CA GLY A 453 -15.08 -12.59 8.15
C GLY A 453 -14.45 -11.20 8.26
N ILE A 454 -15.21 -10.16 7.89
CA ILE A 454 -14.76 -8.76 7.99
C ILE A 454 -14.88 -8.24 9.42
N TYR A 455 -15.97 -8.56 10.15
CA TYR A 455 -16.29 -7.93 11.43
C TYR A 455 -16.35 -8.88 12.62
N GLY A 456 -16.13 -10.18 12.43
CA GLY A 456 -16.41 -11.22 13.42
C GLY A 456 -17.90 -11.44 13.69
N ASN A 457 -18.27 -12.61 14.19
CA ASN A 457 -19.65 -12.87 14.64
C ASN A 457 -19.68 -13.92 15.76
N PHE A 458 -20.53 -13.71 16.77
CA PHE A 458 -20.69 -14.64 17.88
C PHE A 458 -21.05 -16.04 17.36
N GLY A 459 -20.35 -17.08 17.82
CA GLY A 459 -20.66 -18.47 17.46
C GLY A 459 -20.12 -18.91 16.10
N GLN A 460 -19.31 -18.08 15.45
CA GLN A 460 -18.78 -18.35 14.11
C GLN A 460 -17.25 -18.17 14.04
N ALA A 461 -16.52 -18.49 15.11
CA ALA A 461 -15.07 -18.26 15.16
C ALA A 461 -14.30 -18.96 14.01
N ASN A 462 -14.67 -20.19 13.67
CA ASN A 462 -14.13 -20.94 12.53
C ASN A 462 -14.43 -20.24 11.19
N TYR A 463 -15.70 -19.94 10.92
CA TYR A 463 -16.14 -19.34 9.67
C TYR A 463 -15.61 -17.91 9.50
N SER A 464 -15.62 -17.12 10.56
CA SER A 464 -15.05 -15.78 10.59
C SER A 464 -13.56 -15.81 10.25
N ALA A 465 -12.77 -16.66 10.92
CA ALA A 465 -11.35 -16.80 10.62
C ALA A 465 -11.11 -17.22 9.16
N ALA A 466 -11.86 -18.20 8.65
CA ALA A 466 -11.71 -18.70 7.29
C ALA A 466 -12.05 -17.63 6.24
N LYS A 467 -13.14 -16.88 6.43
CA LYS A 467 -13.57 -15.82 5.50
C LYS A 467 -12.68 -14.58 5.59
N SER A 468 -12.13 -14.28 6.77
CA SER A 468 -11.12 -13.23 6.94
C SER A 468 -9.81 -13.63 6.24
N ALA A 469 -9.42 -14.91 6.26
CA ALA A 469 -8.25 -15.41 5.54
C ALA A 469 -8.28 -15.08 4.04
N MET A 470 -9.47 -15.12 3.44
CA MET A 470 -9.67 -14.77 2.03
C MET A 470 -9.34 -13.32 1.71
N LEU A 471 -9.43 -12.39 2.66
CA LEU A 471 -9.07 -10.99 2.46
C LEU A 471 -7.55 -10.87 2.21
N GLY A 472 -6.73 -11.37 3.15
CA GLY A 472 -5.26 -11.33 3.01
C GLY A 472 -4.73 -12.17 1.85
N PHE A 473 -5.33 -13.34 1.61
CA PHE A 473 -5.00 -14.19 0.45
C PHE A 473 -5.23 -13.45 -0.87
N SER A 474 -6.43 -12.86 -1.03
CA SER A 474 -6.83 -12.20 -2.27
C SER A 474 -6.01 -10.94 -2.55
N LYS A 475 -5.76 -10.11 -1.52
CA LYS A 475 -4.93 -8.91 -1.64
C LYS A 475 -3.51 -9.23 -2.09
N THR A 476 -2.92 -10.32 -1.58
CA THR A 476 -1.60 -10.78 -2.03
C THR A 476 -1.62 -11.20 -3.50
N LEU A 477 -2.59 -12.02 -3.91
CA LEU A 477 -2.68 -12.46 -5.30
C LEU A 477 -3.01 -11.31 -6.26
N ALA A 478 -3.76 -10.31 -5.82
CA ALA A 478 -4.00 -9.10 -6.59
C ALA A 478 -2.67 -8.39 -6.93
N GLN A 479 -1.75 -8.28 -5.97
CA GLN A 479 -0.42 -7.70 -6.19
C GLN A 479 0.44 -8.59 -7.11
N GLU A 480 0.45 -9.92 -6.90
CA GLU A 480 1.25 -10.84 -7.72
C GLU A 480 0.74 -10.95 -9.17
N GLY A 481 -0.58 -10.86 -9.35
CA GLY A 481 -1.27 -11.01 -10.62
C GLY A 481 -1.28 -9.75 -11.49
N LEU A 482 -1.11 -8.57 -10.91
CA LEU A 482 -1.28 -7.27 -11.57
C LEU A 482 -0.49 -7.16 -12.87
N LYS A 483 0.81 -7.50 -12.85
CA LYS A 483 1.69 -7.44 -14.04
C LYS A 483 1.34 -8.44 -15.14
N TYR A 484 0.46 -9.40 -14.85
CA TYR A 484 -0.02 -10.41 -15.78
C TYR A 484 -1.49 -10.19 -16.17
N ASN A 485 -2.09 -9.03 -15.82
CA ASN A 485 -3.51 -8.76 -16.03
C ASN A 485 -4.42 -9.85 -15.41
N ILE A 486 -3.99 -10.36 -14.26
CA ILE A 486 -4.79 -11.26 -13.42
C ILE A 486 -5.37 -10.41 -12.29
N ARG A 487 -6.70 -10.37 -12.20
CA ARG A 487 -7.43 -9.59 -11.19
C ARG A 487 -7.96 -10.53 -10.12
N VAL A 488 -7.85 -10.13 -8.86
CA VAL A 488 -8.35 -10.90 -7.72
C VAL A 488 -9.13 -9.98 -6.80
N ASN A 489 -10.41 -10.24 -6.59
CA ASN A 489 -11.27 -9.40 -5.74
C ASN A 489 -12.11 -10.26 -4.79
N VAL A 490 -12.67 -9.62 -3.77
CA VAL A 490 -13.43 -10.30 -2.72
C VAL A 490 -14.82 -9.71 -2.57
N ILE A 491 -15.83 -10.59 -2.45
CA ILE A 491 -17.22 -10.19 -2.23
C ILE A 491 -17.73 -10.82 -0.93
N ALA A 492 -18.32 -10.00 -0.07
CA ALA A 492 -19.13 -10.37 1.08
C ALA A 492 -20.62 -10.26 0.70
N PRO A 493 -21.26 -11.34 0.22
CA PRO A 493 -22.64 -11.29 -0.20
C PRO A 493 -23.60 -11.34 0.99
N HIS A 494 -24.72 -10.63 0.86
CA HIS A 494 -25.89 -10.76 1.72
C HIS A 494 -27.06 -11.28 0.89
N ALA A 495 -27.38 -12.56 1.09
CA ALA A 495 -28.46 -13.23 0.38
C ALA A 495 -29.02 -14.41 1.20
N GLU A 496 -30.26 -14.76 0.93
CA GLU A 496 -30.95 -15.93 1.43
C GLU A 496 -30.47 -17.19 0.70
N THR A 497 -29.96 -18.14 1.48
CA THR A 497 -29.51 -19.45 1.04
C THR A 497 -29.77 -20.45 2.16
N ALA A 498 -29.59 -21.74 1.88
CA ALA A 498 -29.64 -22.76 2.93
C ALA A 498 -28.62 -22.50 4.07
N MET A 499 -27.49 -21.82 3.80
CA MET A 499 -26.50 -21.47 4.81
C MET A 499 -26.93 -20.29 5.68
N THR A 500 -27.69 -19.33 5.14
CA THR A 500 -28.08 -18.11 5.86
C THR A 500 -29.49 -18.20 6.46
N ALA A 501 -30.22 -19.28 6.22
CA ALA A 501 -31.59 -19.48 6.66
C ALA A 501 -31.79 -19.30 8.17
N THR A 502 -30.82 -19.68 9.01
CA THR A 502 -30.88 -19.51 10.47
C THR A 502 -30.50 -18.11 10.97
N SER A 503 -30.00 -17.24 10.08
CA SER A 503 -29.56 -15.89 10.41
C SER A 503 -30.64 -14.83 10.18
N PHE A 504 -31.70 -15.15 9.44
CA PHE A 504 -32.81 -14.24 9.13
C PHE A 504 -33.94 -14.37 10.16
N LYS A 505 -34.57 -13.24 10.46
CA LYS A 505 -35.83 -13.20 11.21
C LYS A 505 -37.01 -13.56 10.31
N GLU A 506 -38.12 -13.96 10.90
CA GLU A 506 -39.32 -14.38 10.15
C GLU A 506 -39.83 -13.32 9.16
N ASN A 507 -39.71 -12.04 9.51
CA ASN A 507 -40.09 -10.90 8.66
C ASN A 507 -39.04 -10.50 7.61
N GLU A 508 -37.92 -11.21 7.52
CA GLU A 508 -36.81 -10.96 6.59
C GLU A 508 -36.78 -11.97 5.43
N PHE A 509 -37.48 -13.11 5.54
CA PHE A 509 -37.53 -14.12 4.47
C PHE A 509 -38.12 -13.57 3.16
N ASN A 510 -37.63 -14.11 2.05
CA ASN A 510 -37.94 -13.80 0.65
C ASN A 510 -37.58 -12.37 0.22
N LYS A 511 -36.70 -11.67 0.94
CA LYS A 511 -36.28 -10.29 0.62
C LYS A 511 -34.90 -10.21 -0.01
N PHE A 512 -34.03 -11.19 0.21
CA PHE A 512 -32.64 -11.14 -0.22
C PHE A 512 -32.30 -12.27 -1.20
N ASP A 513 -33.02 -12.35 -2.31
CA ASP A 513 -32.79 -13.39 -3.32
C ASP A 513 -31.34 -13.34 -3.87
N PRO A 514 -30.65 -14.48 -4.05
CA PRO A 514 -29.30 -14.53 -4.61
C PRO A 514 -29.09 -13.77 -5.93
N SER A 515 -30.12 -13.62 -6.77
CA SER A 515 -30.06 -12.83 -8.01
C SER A 515 -29.78 -11.34 -7.80
N GLN A 516 -29.96 -10.83 -6.57
CA GLN A 516 -29.60 -9.45 -6.20
C GLN A 516 -28.08 -9.24 -6.11
N VAL A 517 -27.29 -10.32 -6.12
CA VAL A 517 -25.83 -10.27 -5.96
C VAL A 517 -25.12 -10.65 -7.26
N SER A 518 -25.62 -11.66 -7.96
CA SER A 518 -24.97 -12.27 -9.13
C SER A 518 -24.60 -11.31 -10.29
N PRO A 519 -25.39 -10.28 -10.61
CA PRO A 519 -25.01 -9.31 -11.64
C PRO A 519 -23.66 -8.61 -11.36
N PHE A 520 -23.34 -8.34 -10.09
CA PHE A 520 -22.06 -7.73 -9.72
C PHE A 520 -20.86 -8.64 -10.01
N TYR A 521 -21.00 -9.96 -9.81
CA TYR A 521 -19.96 -10.93 -10.15
C TYR A 521 -19.64 -10.90 -11.65
N VAL A 522 -20.65 -10.73 -12.51
CA VAL A 522 -20.47 -10.63 -13.97
C VAL A 522 -19.73 -9.34 -14.35
N VAL A 523 -20.10 -8.19 -13.77
CA VAL A 523 -19.39 -6.92 -14.01
C VAL A 523 -17.93 -7.04 -13.58
N LEU A 524 -17.69 -7.57 -12.38
CA LEU A 524 -16.35 -7.75 -11.83
C LEU A 524 -15.49 -8.68 -12.71
N ALA A 525 -16.10 -9.71 -13.29
CA ALA A 525 -15.46 -10.65 -14.22
C ALA A 525 -15.19 -10.05 -15.60
N SER A 526 -15.96 -9.04 -16.02
CA SER A 526 -15.87 -8.45 -17.37
C SER A 526 -14.59 -7.67 -17.61
N ASP A 527 -14.25 -7.45 -18.87
CA ASP A 527 -13.06 -6.69 -19.27
C ASP A 527 -13.22 -5.17 -19.10
N HIS A 528 -14.43 -4.69 -18.78
CA HIS A 528 -14.78 -3.26 -18.60
C HIS A 528 -14.20 -2.64 -17.33
N VAL A 529 -14.07 -3.43 -16.27
CA VAL A 529 -13.50 -2.96 -15.00
C VAL A 529 -12.11 -3.55 -14.83
N LYS A 530 -11.16 -2.76 -14.29
CA LYS A 530 -9.78 -3.21 -14.05
C LYS A 530 -9.43 -3.40 -12.58
N THR A 531 -10.41 -3.21 -11.71
CA THR A 531 -10.27 -3.30 -10.26
C THR A 531 -9.71 -4.66 -9.81
N THR A 532 -8.81 -4.63 -8.85
CA THR A 532 -8.19 -5.79 -8.21
C THR A 532 -7.79 -5.43 -6.78
N GLY A 533 -7.80 -6.40 -5.87
CA GLY A 533 -7.46 -6.22 -4.45
C GLY A 533 -8.57 -5.66 -3.58
N GLU A 534 -9.76 -5.40 -4.15
CA GLU A 534 -10.86 -4.74 -3.46
C GLU A 534 -11.77 -5.70 -2.71
N THR A 535 -12.43 -5.18 -1.67
CA THR A 535 -13.43 -5.89 -0.86
C THR A 535 -14.78 -5.20 -1.00
N PHE A 536 -15.79 -5.95 -1.42
CA PHE A 536 -17.14 -5.44 -1.64
C PHE A 536 -18.14 -6.09 -0.72
N GLU A 537 -19.16 -5.34 -0.29
CA GLU A 537 -20.38 -5.87 0.31
C GLU A 537 -21.55 -5.65 -0.64
N VAL A 538 -22.37 -6.68 -0.84
CA VAL A 538 -23.39 -6.68 -1.90
C VAL A 538 -24.67 -7.36 -1.42
N GLY A 539 -25.81 -6.71 -1.60
CA GLY A 539 -27.14 -7.25 -1.34
C GLY A 539 -28.19 -6.14 -1.30
N ALA A 540 -29.48 -6.47 -1.40
CA ALA A 540 -30.58 -5.51 -1.32
C ALA A 540 -30.53 -4.38 -2.37
N GLY A 541 -29.95 -4.63 -3.54
CA GLY A 541 -29.72 -3.61 -4.58
C GLY A 541 -28.57 -2.66 -4.27
N TRP A 542 -27.89 -2.86 -3.13
CA TRP A 542 -26.77 -2.05 -2.67
C TRP A 542 -25.42 -2.72 -2.95
N ILE A 543 -24.44 -1.93 -3.35
CA ILE A 543 -23.04 -2.34 -3.52
C ILE A 543 -22.14 -1.29 -2.86
N GLY A 544 -21.36 -1.69 -1.87
CA GLY A 544 -20.36 -0.86 -1.19
C GLY A 544 -18.96 -1.42 -1.25
N ASN A 545 -17.97 -0.56 -1.05
CA ASN A 545 -16.56 -0.90 -0.89
C ASN A 545 -16.16 -0.78 0.59
N THR A 546 -15.40 -1.76 1.07
CA THR A 546 -14.93 -1.81 2.47
C THR A 546 -13.40 -1.86 2.50
N ARG A 547 -12.79 -0.93 3.23
CA ARG A 547 -11.33 -0.78 3.34
C ARG A 547 -10.91 -0.55 4.79
N PHE A 548 -9.59 -0.58 5.03
CA PHE A 548 -9.02 -0.16 6.31
C PHE A 548 -8.73 1.34 6.30
N GLN A 549 -8.91 1.94 7.46
CA GLN A 549 -8.47 3.28 7.81
C GLN A 549 -7.58 3.17 9.05
N ARG A 550 -6.46 3.89 9.07
CA ARG A 550 -5.58 3.99 10.24
C ARG A 550 -5.71 5.37 10.86
N SER A 551 -5.86 5.45 12.18
CA SER A 551 -5.88 6.73 12.89
C SER A 551 -4.57 7.47 12.66
N TRP A 552 -4.59 8.78 12.87
CA TRP A 552 -3.32 9.48 12.94
C TRP A 552 -2.49 8.87 14.06
N GLY A 553 -3.03 8.57 15.24
CA GLY A 553 -2.35 7.80 16.29
C GLY A 553 -1.41 8.64 17.16
N ALA A 554 -0.65 8.01 18.06
CA ALA A 554 0.32 8.67 18.94
C ALA A 554 1.76 8.20 18.66
N LEU A 555 2.75 9.08 18.89
CA LEU A 555 4.17 8.77 18.73
C LEU A 555 4.92 8.99 20.06
N SER A 556 5.65 7.98 20.52
CA SER A 556 6.60 8.14 21.62
C SER A 556 8.01 8.34 21.08
N LYS A 557 8.68 9.40 21.53
CA LYS A 557 10.09 9.70 21.24
C LYS A 557 11.05 8.96 22.19
N ASP A 558 10.53 8.32 23.23
CA ASP A 558 11.35 7.57 24.16
C ASP A 558 11.97 6.36 23.45
N LYS A 559 13.26 6.12 23.72
CA LYS A 559 13.94 4.94 23.19
C LYS A 559 13.26 3.64 23.63
N ASN A 560 12.72 3.64 24.86
CA ASN A 560 11.99 2.56 25.48
C ASN A 560 10.64 3.11 25.98
N PRO A 561 9.63 3.23 25.11
CA PRO A 561 8.32 3.73 25.51
C PRO A 561 7.70 2.87 26.61
N SER A 562 6.90 3.47 27.48
CA SER A 562 6.25 2.79 28.61
C SER A 562 4.80 2.42 28.28
N ALA A 563 4.26 1.38 28.93
CA ALA A 563 2.84 1.05 28.80
C ALA A 563 1.93 2.18 29.33
N GLU A 564 2.43 2.96 30.28
CA GLU A 564 1.79 4.15 30.82
C GLU A 564 1.66 5.26 29.77
N PHE A 565 2.66 5.46 28.90
CA PHE A 565 2.52 6.35 27.75
C PHE A 565 1.32 5.94 26.88
N VAL A 566 1.20 4.66 26.56
CA VAL A 566 0.07 4.17 25.76
C VAL A 566 -1.27 4.38 26.48
N ARG A 567 -1.34 4.14 27.80
CA ARG A 567 -2.55 4.43 28.61
C ARG A 567 -2.92 5.90 28.51
N ASP A 568 -1.96 6.79 28.73
CA ASP A 568 -2.18 8.22 28.88
C ASP A 568 -2.50 8.88 27.53
N HIS A 569 -2.02 8.31 26.42
CA HIS A 569 -2.29 8.74 25.05
C HIS A 569 -3.32 7.88 24.31
N PHE A 570 -4.06 7.01 25.01
CA PHE A 570 -4.93 6.05 24.32
C PHE A 570 -6.02 6.72 23.48
N ASN A 571 -6.55 7.86 23.94
CA ASN A 571 -7.53 8.64 23.18
C ASN A 571 -6.96 9.13 21.85
N GLU A 572 -5.71 9.61 21.83
CA GLU A 572 -4.98 10.03 20.62
C GLU A 572 -4.72 8.85 19.68
N ILE A 573 -4.32 7.69 20.25
CA ILE A 573 -4.12 6.44 19.49
C ILE A 573 -5.40 6.04 18.73
N THR A 574 -6.56 6.26 19.35
CA THR A 574 -7.87 5.88 18.82
C THR A 574 -8.64 7.01 18.12
N ASP A 575 -8.03 8.19 17.95
CA ASP A 575 -8.68 9.33 17.30
C ASP A 575 -8.56 9.27 15.78
N PHE A 576 -9.70 9.30 15.09
CA PHE A 576 -9.80 9.26 13.63
C PHE A 576 -10.21 10.62 13.01
N THR A 577 -10.16 11.72 13.76
CA THR A 577 -10.29 13.07 13.20
C THR A 577 -9.30 13.32 12.06
N LYS A 578 -8.05 12.85 12.24
CA LYS A 578 -7.04 12.68 11.19
C LYS A 578 -6.78 11.19 10.98
N PHE A 579 -6.55 10.77 9.73
CA PHE A 579 -6.35 9.35 9.40
C PHE A 579 -5.53 9.17 8.12
N GLN A 580 -5.06 7.94 7.92
CA GLN A 580 -4.33 7.50 6.73
C GLN A 580 -5.06 6.32 6.05
N LEU A 581 -4.97 6.26 4.72
CA LEU A 581 -5.52 5.19 3.90
C LEU A 581 -4.40 4.31 3.39
N ILE A 582 -4.24 3.15 4.01
CA ILE A 582 -3.13 2.24 3.71
C ILE A 582 -3.62 1.13 2.78
N LYS A 583 -2.98 0.98 1.61
CA LYS A 583 -3.31 -0.05 0.60
C LYS A 583 -2.26 -1.14 0.52
N SER A 584 -1.04 -0.89 0.99
CA SER A 584 0.05 -1.87 0.98
C SER A 584 0.88 -1.86 2.27
N PRO A 585 1.57 -2.96 2.61
CA PRO A 585 2.51 -2.96 3.73
C PRO A 585 3.61 -1.91 3.54
N LYS A 586 4.06 -1.70 2.30
CA LYS A 586 5.07 -0.67 1.98
C LYS A 586 4.59 0.73 2.37
N GLU A 587 3.36 1.11 1.99
CA GLU A 587 2.74 2.38 2.41
C GLU A 587 2.59 2.47 3.93
N SER A 588 2.20 1.38 4.60
CA SER A 588 2.15 1.35 6.07
C SER A 588 3.49 1.74 6.67
N TYR A 589 4.57 1.13 6.16
CA TYR A 589 5.93 1.34 6.66
C TYR A 589 6.37 2.78 6.44
N LEU A 590 6.26 3.28 5.21
CA LEU A 590 6.67 4.63 4.84
C LEU A 590 5.90 5.67 5.64
N GLY A 591 4.57 5.57 5.72
CA GLY A 591 3.76 6.52 6.47
C GLY A 591 4.03 6.51 7.99
N ILE A 592 4.54 5.41 8.56
CA ILE A 592 5.02 5.40 9.95
C ILE A 592 6.39 6.08 10.05
N PHE A 593 7.32 5.77 9.16
CA PHE A 593 8.68 6.34 9.20
C PHE A 593 8.69 7.83 8.90
N GLU A 594 7.88 8.30 7.95
CA GLU A 594 7.63 9.72 7.72
C GLU A 594 7.18 10.39 9.01
N ARG A 595 6.25 9.78 9.75
CA ARG A 595 5.78 10.36 11.01
C ARG A 595 6.82 10.32 12.13
N VAL A 596 7.68 9.31 12.15
CA VAL A 596 8.82 9.25 13.07
C VAL A 596 9.86 10.33 12.72
N GLY A 597 10.06 10.64 11.43
CA GLY A 597 11.03 11.63 10.96
C GLY A 597 10.52 13.08 10.95
N ALA A 598 9.24 13.30 10.63
CA ALA A 598 8.62 14.62 10.44
C ALA A 598 8.43 15.42 11.74
N GLU A 599 8.73 14.86 12.91
CA GLU A 599 8.69 15.57 14.19
C GLU A 599 10.07 15.93 14.77
N ASP A 600 11.16 15.61 14.07
CA ASP A 600 12.48 16.23 14.31
C ASP A 600 12.61 17.59 13.57
N GLU A 601 11.63 17.92 12.71
CA GLU A 601 11.58 19.16 11.91
C GLU A 601 10.41 20.10 12.28
N LYS A 602 9.62 19.80 13.32
CA LYS A 602 8.50 20.68 13.75
C LYS A 602 8.90 21.66 14.86
N ASP A 603 9.78 22.59 14.49
CA ASP A 603 9.48 24.02 14.60
C ASP A 603 9.50 24.52 13.14
N GLU A 604 8.38 25.09 12.68
CA GLU A 604 8.13 25.66 11.33
C GLU A 604 7.35 24.76 10.33
N ASP A 605 6.03 25.02 10.34
CA ASP A 605 5.07 25.04 9.23
C ASP A 605 4.55 23.74 8.56
N GLU A 606 3.24 23.79 8.34
CA GLU A 606 2.35 22.74 7.83
C GLU A 606 2.31 22.70 6.28
N ASP A 607 1.91 21.51 5.81
CA ASP A 607 1.25 21.16 4.53
C ASP A 607 2.05 20.53 3.37
N GLU A 608 1.36 19.53 2.78
CA GLU A 608 1.46 18.89 1.45
C GLU A 608 2.14 17.49 1.30
N ASP A 609 1.28 16.46 1.35
CA ASP A 609 0.93 15.42 0.36
C ASP A 609 1.94 14.42 -0.29
N GLU A 610 1.37 13.24 -0.60
CA GLU A 610 1.89 11.88 -0.88
C GLU A 610 2.55 11.64 -2.27
N GLU A 611 3.58 10.77 -2.35
CA GLU A 611 4.11 10.23 -3.63
C GLU A 611 3.68 8.77 -3.93
N ASP A 612 2.66 8.62 -4.78
CA ASP A 612 2.57 7.55 -5.79
C ASP A 612 3.65 7.85 -6.86
N THR A 613 4.27 6.87 -7.55
CA THR A 613 5.34 7.16 -8.54
C THR A 613 4.94 8.29 -9.50
N GLU A 614 5.50 9.48 -9.27
CA GLU A 614 4.79 10.71 -9.56
C GLU A 614 4.62 10.94 -11.05
N VAL A 615 3.35 11.02 -11.46
CA VAL A 615 3.02 11.63 -12.74
C VAL A 615 3.12 13.12 -12.50
N PHE A 616 4.17 13.74 -13.04
CA PHE A 616 4.31 15.19 -12.97
C PHE A 616 3.29 15.84 -13.90
N LYS A 617 2.23 16.38 -13.32
CA LYS A 617 1.18 17.08 -14.06
C LYS A 617 1.48 18.56 -14.07
N TYR A 618 1.34 19.17 -15.24
CA TYR A 618 1.31 20.62 -15.33
C TYR A 618 0.22 21.06 -16.30
N THR A 619 -0.28 22.25 -16.02
CA THR A 619 -1.33 22.93 -16.75
C THR A 619 -0.82 24.27 -17.27
N ASP A 620 -1.67 24.99 -18.02
CA ASP A 620 -1.35 26.34 -18.47
C ASP A 620 -1.01 27.28 -17.31
N ARG A 621 -1.60 27.07 -16.11
CA ARG A 621 -1.26 27.80 -14.87
C ARG A 621 0.22 27.67 -14.53
N ASP A 622 0.74 26.44 -14.57
CA ASP A 622 2.10 26.13 -14.15
C ASP A 622 3.11 26.59 -15.21
N ALA A 623 2.73 26.56 -16.48
CA ALA A 623 3.48 27.19 -17.57
C ALA A 623 3.61 28.70 -17.38
N ILE A 624 2.52 29.40 -17.05
CA ILE A 624 2.52 30.84 -16.76
C ILE A 624 3.40 31.14 -15.53
N LEU A 625 3.23 30.37 -14.45
CA LEU A 625 3.98 30.53 -13.21
C LEU A 625 5.49 30.40 -13.43
N TYR A 626 5.91 29.40 -14.19
CA TYR A 626 7.31 29.23 -14.58
C TYR A 626 7.82 30.39 -15.44
N ASN A 627 7.04 30.81 -16.44
CA ASN A 627 7.42 31.92 -17.30
C ASN A 627 7.60 33.23 -16.51
N LEU A 628 6.71 33.52 -15.55
CA LEU A 628 6.84 34.63 -14.60
C LEU A 628 8.09 34.48 -13.72
N GLY A 629 8.38 33.25 -13.26
CA GLY A 629 9.60 32.89 -12.54
C GLY A 629 10.89 33.16 -13.34
N LEU A 630 10.80 33.26 -14.68
CA LEU A 630 11.89 33.65 -15.57
C LEU A 630 11.81 35.12 -16.05
N GLY A 631 10.98 35.93 -15.41
CA GLY A 631 10.84 37.35 -15.69
C GLY A 631 9.97 37.68 -16.91
N ALA A 632 9.08 36.78 -17.34
CA ALA A 632 7.95 37.16 -18.18
C ALA A 632 7.06 38.18 -17.45
N ASN A 633 6.40 39.05 -18.21
CA ASN A 633 5.51 40.07 -17.64
C ASN A 633 4.26 40.28 -18.50
N ALA A 634 3.34 41.10 -18.01
CA ALA A 634 2.05 41.37 -18.65
C ALA A 634 2.12 41.88 -20.10
N LYS A 635 3.28 42.38 -20.57
CA LYS A 635 3.46 42.81 -21.97
C LYS A 635 3.80 41.65 -22.91
N GLU A 636 4.17 40.49 -22.37
CA GLU A 636 4.58 39.31 -23.13
C GLU A 636 3.47 38.26 -23.11
N LEU A 637 2.31 38.60 -23.67
CA LEU A 637 1.07 37.81 -23.56
C LEU A 637 1.23 36.34 -23.99
N LYS A 638 2.09 36.05 -24.98
CA LYS A 638 2.44 34.67 -25.39
C LYS A 638 2.99 33.79 -24.26
N TYR A 639 3.41 34.36 -23.13
CA TYR A 639 3.94 33.65 -21.97
C TYR A 639 3.03 33.69 -20.73
N VAL A 640 2.08 34.62 -20.68
CA VAL A 640 1.30 34.89 -19.45
C VAL A 640 -0.21 34.88 -19.66
N TYR A 641 -0.68 34.56 -20.87
CA TYR A 641 -2.09 34.48 -21.21
C TYR A 641 -2.39 33.24 -22.06
N GLU A 642 -3.11 32.30 -21.46
CA GLU A 642 -3.41 30.98 -22.01
C GLU A 642 -4.29 31.01 -23.27
N GLN A 643 -5.06 32.09 -23.50
CA GLN A 643 -5.86 32.25 -24.73
C GLN A 643 -5.12 33.02 -25.84
N HIS A 644 -3.87 33.43 -25.63
CA HIS A 644 -3.07 34.00 -26.70
C HIS A 644 -2.83 32.94 -27.79
N PRO A 645 -2.99 33.24 -29.09
CA PRO A 645 -2.87 32.24 -30.17
C PRO A 645 -1.48 31.57 -30.23
N ASP A 646 -0.44 32.26 -29.75
CA ASP A 646 0.93 31.75 -29.63
C ASP A 646 1.33 31.41 -28.17
N PHE A 647 0.37 31.11 -27.28
CA PHE A 647 0.67 30.75 -25.90
C PHE A 647 1.63 29.57 -25.82
N GLN A 648 2.70 29.73 -25.05
CA GLN A 648 3.75 28.73 -24.95
C GLN A 648 4.46 28.78 -23.60
N VAL A 649 5.03 27.64 -23.23
CA VAL A 649 5.97 27.56 -22.12
C VAL A 649 7.40 27.78 -22.64
N LEU A 650 8.22 28.50 -21.87
CA LEU A 650 9.62 28.69 -22.24
C LEU A 650 10.36 27.34 -22.31
N PRO A 651 11.23 27.11 -23.32
CA PRO A 651 11.77 25.78 -23.56
C PRO A 651 12.58 25.17 -22.40
N THR A 652 13.15 26.01 -21.53
CA THR A 652 13.86 25.54 -20.33
C THR A 652 12.96 24.88 -19.29
N TYR A 653 11.63 24.93 -19.44
CA TYR A 653 10.70 24.19 -18.56
C TYR A 653 11.02 22.70 -18.48
N GLY A 654 11.65 22.13 -19.51
CA GLY A 654 12.07 20.72 -19.52
C GLY A 654 13.01 20.31 -18.38
N VAL A 655 13.57 21.24 -17.59
CA VAL A 655 14.32 20.92 -16.36
C VAL A 655 13.40 20.62 -15.17
N ILE A 656 12.18 21.17 -15.15
CA ILE A 656 11.26 21.09 -14.01
C ILE A 656 10.78 19.66 -13.71
N PRO A 657 10.33 18.85 -14.71
CA PRO A 657 9.90 17.48 -14.43
C PRO A 657 10.99 16.56 -13.88
N CYS A 658 12.27 16.97 -13.95
CA CYS A 658 13.39 16.25 -13.36
C CYS A 658 13.63 16.63 -11.90
N MET A 659 13.20 17.83 -11.48
CA MET A 659 13.33 18.33 -10.11
C MET A 659 12.24 17.78 -9.20
N SER A 660 11.05 17.50 -9.76
CA SER A 660 9.89 16.98 -9.04
C SER A 660 9.87 15.46 -8.86
N THR A 661 10.76 14.70 -9.51
CA THR A 661 10.75 13.24 -9.39
C THR A 661 11.78 12.73 -8.40
N ASN A 662 11.39 11.70 -7.64
CA ASN A 662 12.23 11.02 -6.66
C ASN A 662 13.63 10.70 -7.22
N SER A 663 14.61 11.43 -6.68
CA SER A 663 15.93 11.63 -7.27
C SER A 663 16.80 10.37 -7.29
N LEU A 664 17.79 10.35 -8.20
CA LEU A 664 18.85 9.36 -8.27
C LEU A 664 19.41 9.03 -6.87
N ASP A 665 19.58 7.75 -6.53
CA ASP A 665 20.13 7.33 -5.23
C ASP A 665 21.62 7.72 -5.07
N TYR A 666 21.88 8.96 -4.67
CA TYR A 666 23.22 9.48 -4.42
C TYR A 666 23.92 8.73 -3.28
N SER A 667 23.18 8.26 -2.28
CA SER A 667 23.71 7.52 -1.13
C SER A 667 24.22 6.14 -1.52
N GLY A 668 23.59 5.47 -2.48
CA GLY A 668 24.08 4.23 -3.09
C GLY A 668 25.30 4.45 -4.00
N LEU A 669 25.50 5.67 -4.51
CA LEU A 669 26.61 6.01 -5.41
C LEU A 669 27.85 6.57 -4.70
N LEU A 670 27.68 7.18 -3.53
CA LEU A 670 28.72 7.95 -2.83
C LEU A 670 28.83 7.57 -1.35
N LYS A 671 30.05 7.60 -0.82
CA LYS A 671 30.31 7.54 0.64
C LYS A 671 30.22 8.94 1.24
N ASN A 672 29.71 9.04 2.46
CA ASN A 672 29.56 10.30 3.21
C ASN A 672 28.75 11.35 2.43
N PHE A 673 27.74 10.91 1.67
CA PHE A 673 26.83 11.81 1.00
C PHE A 673 26.01 12.59 2.04
N ASP A 674 25.92 13.90 1.84
CA ASP A 674 25.06 14.80 2.59
C ASP A 674 24.52 15.83 1.60
N TYR A 675 23.20 15.90 1.52
CA TYR A 675 22.47 16.71 0.55
C TYR A 675 22.80 18.21 0.71
N ASN A 676 23.11 18.68 1.92
CA ASN A 676 23.48 20.08 2.20
C ASN A 676 24.77 20.52 1.49
N TYR A 677 25.59 19.56 1.04
CA TYR A 677 26.85 19.83 0.35
C TYR A 677 26.78 19.63 -1.16
N LEU A 678 25.60 19.31 -1.71
CA LEU A 678 25.36 19.18 -3.13
C LEU A 678 25.27 20.57 -3.78
N LEU A 679 26.12 20.80 -4.78
CA LEU A 679 26.06 21.98 -5.63
C LEU A 679 25.73 21.56 -7.06
N HIS A 680 24.70 22.17 -7.65
CA HIS A 680 24.40 21.98 -9.06
C HIS A 680 25.44 22.71 -9.91
N GLY A 681 26.25 21.97 -10.67
CA GLY A 681 27.43 22.49 -11.36
C GLY A 681 27.21 22.75 -12.84
N GLU A 682 26.58 21.80 -13.54
CA GLU A 682 26.30 21.92 -14.98
C GLU A 682 24.93 21.36 -15.32
N GLN A 683 24.24 22.01 -16.26
CA GLN A 683 22.95 21.58 -16.80
C GLN A 683 23.07 21.37 -18.31
N TYR A 684 22.54 20.27 -18.81
CA TYR A 684 22.20 20.07 -20.21
C TYR A 684 20.74 19.65 -20.35
N LEU A 685 20.07 20.23 -21.34
CA LEU A 685 18.69 19.92 -21.71
C LEU A 685 18.61 19.78 -23.23
N LYS A 686 17.96 18.71 -23.67
CA LYS A 686 17.52 18.49 -25.04
C LYS A 686 16.01 18.38 -25.08
N ILE A 687 15.42 19.09 -26.05
CA ILE A 687 14.00 19.10 -26.34
C ILE A 687 13.78 18.24 -27.58
N ASN A 688 13.05 17.15 -27.40
CA ASN A 688 12.80 16.18 -28.47
C ASN A 688 11.50 16.46 -29.23
N LYS A 689 10.58 17.23 -28.63
CA LYS A 689 9.26 17.53 -29.19
C LYS A 689 8.97 19.03 -29.23
N PHE A 690 8.54 19.51 -30.40
CA PHE A 690 8.02 20.86 -30.60
C PHE A 690 6.64 20.82 -31.30
N PRO A 691 5.70 21.72 -30.98
CA PRO A 691 5.75 22.63 -29.83
C PRO A 691 5.75 21.84 -28.50
N ILE A 692 6.34 22.42 -27.47
CA ILE A 692 6.25 21.85 -26.11
C ILE A 692 4.81 21.99 -25.65
N PRO A 693 4.16 20.92 -25.13
CA PRO A 693 2.80 21.04 -24.62
C PRO A 693 2.72 22.13 -23.54
N THR A 694 1.63 22.87 -23.48
CA THR A 694 1.40 23.85 -22.39
C THR A 694 0.74 23.22 -21.17
N ALA A 695 0.21 22.00 -21.34
CA ALA A 695 -0.25 21.12 -20.29
C ALA A 695 0.05 19.66 -20.67
N ALA A 696 0.52 18.86 -19.72
CA ALA A 696 0.71 17.42 -19.91
C ALA A 696 0.84 16.65 -18.59
N ASP A 697 0.55 15.36 -18.65
CA ASP A 697 0.93 14.37 -17.65
C ASP A 697 2.28 13.78 -18.07
N LEU A 698 3.34 14.05 -17.29
CA LEU A 698 4.69 13.61 -17.61
C LEU A 698 5.17 12.52 -16.67
N LYS A 699 6.05 11.66 -17.17
CA LYS A 699 6.78 10.66 -16.39
C LYS A 699 8.27 10.81 -16.63
N THR A 700 9.07 10.92 -15.58
CA THR A 700 10.53 11.03 -15.70
C THR A 700 11.23 9.78 -15.16
N GLU A 701 12.23 9.29 -15.90
CA GLU A 701 13.11 8.19 -15.50
C GLU A 701 14.53 8.73 -15.26
N ALA A 702 15.04 8.58 -14.03
CA ALA A 702 16.40 8.96 -13.64
C ALA A 702 17.38 7.78 -13.69
N PHE A 703 18.63 8.02 -14.09
CA PHE A 703 19.70 7.01 -14.07
C PHE A 703 21.08 7.65 -13.91
N PRO A 704 22.07 6.94 -13.32
CA PRO A 704 23.43 7.46 -13.25
C PRO A 704 24.09 7.37 -14.64
N ILE A 705 24.82 8.42 -15.02
CA ILE A 705 25.64 8.46 -16.23
C ILE A 705 27.12 8.28 -15.87
N ALA A 706 27.63 9.04 -14.90
CA ALA A 706 29.01 8.93 -14.45
C ALA A 706 29.16 9.33 -12.99
N VAL A 707 30.08 8.68 -12.28
CA VAL A 707 30.46 9.01 -10.90
C VAL A 707 31.97 9.09 -10.83
N LEU A 708 32.48 10.26 -10.45
CA LEU A 708 33.90 10.59 -10.50
C LEU A 708 34.35 11.11 -9.13
N ASN A 709 35.57 10.77 -8.71
CA ASN A 709 36.22 11.45 -7.60
C ASN A 709 36.87 12.75 -8.06
N LYS A 710 36.73 13.82 -7.28
CA LYS A 710 37.43 15.09 -7.50
C LYS A 710 38.32 15.41 -6.31
N GLY A 711 39.51 14.82 -6.34
CA GLY A 711 40.46 14.87 -5.22
C GLY A 711 39.96 14.11 -3.99
N LYS A 712 40.46 14.46 -2.80
CA LYS A 712 40.07 13.80 -1.52
C LYS A 712 38.84 14.41 -0.84
N LYS A 713 38.27 15.48 -1.40
CA LYS A 713 37.32 16.37 -0.70
C LYS A 713 35.94 16.49 -1.37
N ALA A 714 35.73 15.89 -2.54
CA ALA A 714 34.45 15.96 -3.23
C ALA A 714 34.29 14.84 -4.27
N ALA A 715 33.03 14.55 -4.61
CA ALA A 715 32.64 13.69 -5.71
C ALA A 715 31.84 14.47 -6.76
N ILE A 716 31.85 13.97 -7.99
CA ILE A 716 31.00 14.43 -9.08
C ILE A 716 30.07 13.29 -9.44
N VAL A 717 28.78 13.59 -9.58
CA VAL A 717 27.79 12.68 -10.13
C VAL A 717 27.13 13.35 -11.33
N VAL A 718 27.11 12.64 -12.45
CA VAL A 718 26.35 13.01 -13.64
C VAL A 718 25.11 12.11 -13.68
N ALA A 719 23.94 12.72 -13.55
CA ALA A 719 22.64 12.05 -13.60
C ALA A 719 21.96 12.33 -14.94
N GLY A 720 21.36 11.31 -15.55
CA GLY A 720 20.57 11.39 -16.76
C GLY A 720 19.09 11.24 -16.47
N PHE A 721 18.26 12.01 -17.18
CA PHE A 721 16.80 11.97 -17.03
C PHE A 721 16.13 11.90 -18.40
N LYS A 722 15.18 10.99 -18.56
CA LYS A 722 14.30 10.93 -19.72
C LYS A 722 12.88 11.22 -19.28
N THR A 723 12.27 12.25 -19.87
CA THR A 723 10.90 12.64 -19.55
C THR A 723 9.99 12.32 -20.73
N PHE A 724 8.93 11.60 -20.47
CA PHE A 724 7.97 11.10 -21.44
C PHE A 724 6.60 11.70 -21.18
N ASP A 725 5.85 11.94 -22.25
CA ASP A 725 4.40 12.10 -22.17
C ASP A 725 3.81 10.76 -21.69
N LYS A 726 3.08 10.78 -20.58
CA LYS A 726 2.52 9.56 -19.97
C LYS A 726 1.54 8.84 -20.89
N ASN A 727 0.77 9.59 -21.67
CA ASN A 727 -0.34 9.06 -22.46
C ASN A 727 0.15 8.44 -23.77
N THR A 728 1.15 9.06 -24.40
CA THR A 728 1.67 8.65 -25.71
C THR A 728 2.97 7.84 -25.62
N GLY A 729 3.70 7.96 -24.50
CA GLY A 729 5.03 7.37 -24.33
C GLY A 729 6.13 8.10 -25.13
N GLU A 730 5.80 9.21 -25.79
CA GLU A 730 6.75 10.01 -26.55
C GLU A 730 7.72 10.74 -25.62
N GLN A 731 9.02 10.63 -25.86
CA GLN A 731 10.01 11.34 -25.06
C GLN A 731 10.01 12.83 -25.39
N ILE A 732 9.64 13.68 -24.44
CA ILE A 732 9.58 15.14 -24.62
C ILE A 732 10.94 15.78 -24.31
N PHE A 733 11.58 15.38 -23.21
CA PHE A 733 12.84 15.96 -22.76
C PHE A 733 13.90 14.90 -22.46
N TYR A 734 15.15 15.31 -22.58
CA TYR A 734 16.31 14.59 -22.05
C TYR A 734 17.20 15.58 -21.30
N ASN A 735 17.59 15.24 -20.08
CA ASN A 735 18.47 16.08 -19.28
C ASN A 735 19.72 15.34 -18.81
N GLU A 736 20.81 16.08 -18.64
CA GLU A 736 21.97 15.65 -17.86
C GLU A 736 22.30 16.70 -16.79
N PHE A 737 22.33 16.28 -15.53
CA PHE A 737 22.65 17.11 -14.38
C PHE A 737 24.03 16.70 -13.86
N THR A 738 24.94 17.67 -13.68
CA THR A 738 26.24 17.42 -13.05
C THR A 738 26.28 18.06 -11.69
N SER A 739 26.25 17.23 -10.66
CA SER A 739 26.33 17.66 -9.27
C SER A 739 27.74 17.53 -8.74
N PHE A 740 28.20 18.55 -8.01
CA PHE A 740 29.45 18.55 -7.25
C PHE A 740 29.11 18.44 -5.77
N ILE A 741 29.41 17.29 -5.17
CA ILE A 741 29.06 17.00 -3.78
C ILE A 741 30.31 17.14 -2.93
N ARG A 742 30.38 18.20 -2.11
CA ARG A 742 31.51 18.42 -1.19
C ARG A 742 31.46 17.41 -0.06
N LYS A 743 32.63 17.06 0.48
CA LYS A 743 32.85 16.08 1.57
C LYS A 743 32.44 14.62 1.28
N ALA A 744 31.71 14.37 0.20
CA ALA A 744 31.44 13.03 -0.29
C ALA A 744 32.66 12.42 -1.02
N GLN A 745 32.70 11.09 -1.08
CA GLN A 745 33.72 10.33 -1.80
C GLN A 745 33.09 9.28 -2.72
N ALA A 746 33.55 9.22 -3.97
CA ALA A 746 33.24 8.15 -4.91
C ALA A 746 34.27 7.00 -4.81
N ALA A 747 34.10 5.95 -5.62
CA ALA A 747 35.14 4.94 -5.82
C ALA A 747 36.44 5.55 -6.40
N LYS A 748 37.59 4.92 -6.11
CA LYS A 748 38.91 5.43 -6.54
C LYS A 748 39.00 5.52 -8.06
N GLU A 749 38.50 4.51 -8.76
CA GLU A 749 38.38 4.52 -10.21
C GLU A 749 37.05 5.16 -10.64
N PRO A 750 37.06 6.04 -11.65
CA PRO A 750 35.83 6.64 -12.16
C PRO A 750 34.89 5.57 -12.71
N LYS A 751 33.59 5.66 -12.38
CA LYS A 751 32.57 4.74 -12.87
C LYS A 751 31.69 5.44 -13.90
N VAL A 752 31.78 5.00 -15.16
CA VAL A 752 30.96 5.48 -16.26
C VAL A 752 29.92 4.40 -16.57
N TYR A 753 28.65 4.78 -16.54
CA TYR A 753 27.50 3.91 -16.79
C TYR A 753 26.98 4.06 -18.22
N LYS A 754 27.07 5.27 -18.77
CA LYS A 754 26.64 5.63 -20.13
C LYS A 754 27.49 6.76 -20.68
N ASP A 755 27.57 6.86 -22.00
CA ASP A 755 28.19 8.00 -22.66
C ASP A 755 27.33 9.26 -22.48
N ARG A 756 27.99 10.39 -22.26
CA ARG A 756 27.34 11.71 -22.23
C ARG A 756 27.05 12.19 -23.64
N ASN A 757 26.01 13.00 -23.79
CA ASN A 757 25.74 13.66 -25.07
C ASN A 757 26.92 14.57 -25.47
N SER A 758 27.31 14.54 -26.75
CA SER A 758 28.45 15.31 -27.26
C SER A 758 28.28 16.83 -27.05
N PHE A 759 27.06 17.35 -27.18
CA PHE A 759 26.74 18.76 -26.89
C PHE A 759 26.82 19.07 -25.39
N ALA A 760 26.45 18.14 -24.52
CA ALA A 760 26.58 18.26 -23.07
C ALA A 760 28.04 18.38 -22.62
N THR A 761 28.97 17.75 -23.35
CA THR A 761 30.41 17.77 -23.05
C THR A 761 31.22 18.79 -23.86
N ALA A 762 30.63 19.42 -24.88
CA ALA A 762 31.33 20.32 -25.79
C ALA A 762 31.98 21.50 -25.05
N ALA A 763 33.21 21.83 -25.41
CA ALA A 763 33.83 23.09 -24.99
C ALA A 763 33.15 24.25 -25.73
N ASN A 764 32.56 25.16 -24.96
CA ASN A 764 31.89 26.36 -25.47
C ASN A 764 32.71 27.57 -25.02
N THR A 765 33.93 27.67 -25.55
CA THR A 765 34.83 28.79 -25.31
C THR A 765 34.27 30.04 -25.97
N ILE A 766 34.34 31.16 -25.26
CA ILE A 766 33.86 32.45 -25.77
C ILE A 766 34.82 32.91 -26.89
N PRO A 767 34.30 33.26 -28.08
CA PRO A 767 35.12 33.82 -29.15
C PRO A 767 35.81 35.11 -28.72
N SER A 768 37.06 35.33 -29.17
CA SER A 768 37.82 36.56 -28.93
C SER A 768 37.39 37.70 -29.87
N ARG A 769 36.09 38.02 -29.86
CA ARG A 769 35.46 39.13 -30.60
C ARG A 769 34.27 39.68 -29.81
N GLU A 770 33.74 40.84 -30.21
CA GLU A 770 32.51 41.39 -29.62
C GLU A 770 31.30 40.45 -29.81
N PRO A 771 30.36 40.41 -28.85
CA PRO A 771 29.16 39.59 -28.93
C PRO A 771 28.22 40.08 -30.03
N ASP A 772 27.56 39.14 -30.69
CA ASP A 772 26.52 39.44 -31.68
C ASP A 772 25.23 39.92 -31.03
N PHE A 773 25.04 39.61 -29.74
CA PHE A 773 23.93 40.06 -28.94
C PHE A 773 24.37 40.28 -27.49
N GLU A 774 24.01 41.44 -26.95
CA GLU A 774 24.17 41.77 -25.55
C GLU A 774 22.87 42.41 -25.03
N THR A 775 22.39 41.94 -23.89
CA THR A 775 21.26 42.54 -23.18
C THR A 775 21.48 42.48 -21.69
N THR A 776 20.84 43.39 -20.94
CA THR A 776 20.87 43.40 -19.49
C THR A 776 19.45 43.32 -18.96
N VAL A 777 19.18 42.33 -18.11
CA VAL A 777 17.85 42.07 -17.53
C VAL A 777 17.94 42.18 -16.03
N LYS A 778 17.10 43.03 -15.42
CA LYS A 778 16.99 43.13 -13.98
C LYS A 778 16.11 42.00 -13.45
N THR A 779 16.61 41.27 -12.45
CA THR A 779 15.80 40.29 -11.72
C THR A 779 14.94 40.98 -10.66
N SER A 780 13.77 40.43 -10.33
CA SER A 780 13.00 40.91 -9.18
C SER A 780 13.73 40.59 -7.86
N PRO A 781 13.62 41.42 -6.80
CA PRO A 781 13.98 41.00 -5.45
C PRO A 781 13.25 39.71 -5.01
N ASP A 782 12.03 39.49 -5.52
CA ASP A 782 11.21 38.31 -5.23
C ASP A 782 11.41 37.17 -6.25
N GLN A 783 12.39 37.27 -7.16
CA GLN A 783 12.53 36.34 -8.28
C GLN A 783 12.69 34.89 -7.83
N ALA A 784 13.45 34.66 -6.76
CA ALA A 784 13.63 33.33 -6.18
C ALA A 784 12.35 32.82 -5.49
N ALA A 785 11.59 33.71 -4.84
CA ALA A 785 10.32 33.40 -4.20
C ALA A 785 9.24 32.98 -5.21
N ILE A 786 9.26 33.56 -6.42
CA ILE A 786 8.36 33.18 -7.52
C ILE A 786 8.85 31.89 -8.18
N TYR A 787 10.14 31.81 -8.54
CA TYR A 787 10.68 30.67 -9.28
C TYR A 787 10.57 29.34 -8.52
N ARG A 788 10.78 29.35 -7.19
CA ARG A 788 10.67 28.13 -6.37
C ARG A 788 9.31 27.44 -6.48
N LEU A 789 8.24 28.19 -6.74
CA LEU A 789 6.89 27.66 -6.93
C LEU A 789 6.74 26.79 -8.19
N SER A 790 7.78 26.74 -9.04
CA SER A 790 7.86 25.81 -10.17
C SER A 790 8.42 24.43 -9.79
N GLY A 791 8.78 24.18 -8.52
CA GLY A 791 9.17 22.85 -8.04
C GLY A 791 10.57 22.71 -7.43
N ASP A 792 11.30 23.82 -7.17
CA ASP A 792 12.57 23.79 -6.43
C ASP A 792 12.45 24.59 -5.14
N TYR A 793 12.00 23.89 -4.09
CA TYR A 793 11.67 24.46 -2.79
C TYR A 793 12.86 24.58 -1.83
N ASN A 794 14.10 24.34 -2.29
CA ASN A 794 15.28 24.35 -1.42
C ASN A 794 15.39 25.67 -0.62
N PRO A 795 15.46 25.60 0.73
CA PRO A 795 15.42 26.79 1.58
C PRO A 795 16.59 27.74 1.38
N LEU A 796 17.70 27.27 0.77
CA LEU A 796 18.85 28.10 0.36
C LEU A 796 18.45 29.33 -0.48
N HIS A 797 17.32 29.26 -1.18
CA HIS A 797 16.84 30.29 -2.10
C HIS A 797 15.85 31.28 -1.47
N ILE A 798 15.42 31.06 -0.22
CA ILE A 798 14.42 31.93 0.42
C ILE A 798 14.72 32.24 1.89
N ASP A 799 15.30 31.31 2.65
CA ASP A 799 15.59 31.49 4.08
C ASP A 799 17.01 32.07 4.30
N PRO A 800 17.12 33.27 4.88
CA PRO A 800 18.40 33.88 5.22
C PRO A 800 19.27 33.04 6.18
N LYS A 801 18.68 32.27 7.10
CA LYS A 801 19.42 31.43 8.06
C LYS A 801 20.17 30.32 7.31
N VAL A 802 19.49 29.63 6.40
CA VAL A 802 20.07 28.58 5.56
C VAL A 802 21.12 29.16 4.60
N GLY A 803 20.82 30.29 3.94
CA GLY A 803 21.78 31.01 3.11
C GLY A 803 23.09 31.31 3.84
N THR A 804 22.99 31.85 5.05
CA THR A 804 24.14 32.17 5.91
C THR A 804 24.92 30.92 6.30
N LYS A 805 24.24 29.85 6.72
CA LYS A 805 24.87 28.56 7.09
C LYS A 805 25.59 27.90 5.91
N ALA A 806 25.08 28.10 4.68
CA ALA A 806 25.70 27.63 3.44
C ALA A 806 26.90 28.50 2.99
N GLY A 807 27.14 29.64 3.65
CA GLY A 807 28.25 30.55 3.38
C GLY A 807 27.91 31.71 2.44
N PHE A 808 26.64 32.04 2.26
CA PHE A 808 26.19 33.18 1.45
C PHE A 808 25.65 34.30 2.35
N PRO A 809 25.87 35.57 1.99
CA PRO A 809 25.42 36.71 2.81
C PRO A 809 23.90 36.90 2.85
N GLN A 810 23.16 36.29 1.92
CA GLN A 810 21.71 36.32 1.80
C GLN A 810 21.25 35.16 0.87
N PRO A 811 19.94 34.86 0.79
CA PRO A 811 19.43 33.85 -0.14
C PRO A 811 19.85 34.13 -1.59
N ILE A 812 20.23 33.09 -2.32
CA ILE A 812 20.68 33.20 -3.72
C ILE A 812 19.55 32.83 -4.68
N LEU A 813 19.56 33.39 -5.88
CA LEU A 813 18.67 32.96 -6.96
C LEU A 813 19.10 31.56 -7.45
N HIS A 814 18.13 30.71 -7.79
CA HIS A 814 18.40 29.39 -8.36
C HIS A 814 19.26 29.50 -9.62
N GLY A 815 20.26 28.62 -9.76
CA GLY A 815 21.08 28.56 -10.97
C GLY A 815 20.22 28.30 -12.22
N LEU A 816 19.21 27.44 -12.10
CA LEU A 816 18.24 27.14 -13.16
C LEU A 816 17.31 28.32 -13.48
N ALA A 817 17.06 29.25 -12.55
CA ALA A 817 16.34 30.48 -12.84
C ALA A 817 17.21 31.42 -13.69
N SER A 818 18.47 31.64 -13.30
CA SER A 818 19.40 32.46 -14.10
C SER A 818 19.67 31.87 -15.48
N PHE A 819 19.68 30.55 -15.58
CA PHE A 819 19.72 29.79 -16.83
C PHE A 819 18.50 30.07 -17.70
N GLY A 820 17.29 29.93 -17.17
CA GLY A 820 16.05 30.19 -17.89
C GLY A 820 15.91 31.66 -18.31
N ILE A 821 16.28 32.61 -17.45
CA ILE A 821 16.27 34.05 -17.75
C ILE A 821 17.21 34.34 -18.93
N SER A 822 18.41 33.77 -18.91
CA SER A 822 19.38 33.92 -20.01
C SER A 822 18.85 33.27 -21.30
N ALA A 823 18.34 32.05 -21.20
CA ALA A 823 17.81 31.29 -22.32
C ALA A 823 16.59 31.95 -22.97
N LYS A 824 15.73 32.62 -22.18
CA LYS A 824 14.63 33.44 -22.69
C LYS A 824 15.14 34.56 -23.60
N GLN A 825 16.19 35.29 -23.20
CA GLN A 825 16.76 36.35 -24.04
C GLN A 825 17.32 35.81 -25.36
N LEU A 826 17.96 34.64 -25.32
CA LEU A 826 18.46 33.97 -26.51
C LEU A 826 17.33 33.47 -27.41
N TYR A 827 16.26 32.94 -26.82
CA TYR A 827 15.07 32.51 -27.55
C TYR A 827 14.39 33.68 -28.27
N GLU A 828 14.19 34.80 -27.58
CA GLU A 828 13.62 36.03 -28.18
C GLU A 828 14.51 36.57 -29.29
N LYS A 829 15.83 36.48 -29.15
CA LYS A 829 16.77 37.04 -30.15
C LYS A 829 17.00 36.13 -31.36
N PHE A 830 17.26 34.85 -31.11
CA PHE A 830 17.76 33.91 -32.12
C PHE A 830 16.72 32.86 -32.54
N GLY A 831 15.62 32.72 -31.80
CA GLY A 831 14.55 31.77 -32.07
C GLY A 831 14.73 30.42 -31.37
N MET A 832 14.03 29.42 -31.90
CA MET A 832 13.90 28.10 -31.29
C MET A 832 15.22 27.33 -31.25
N TYR A 833 15.54 26.73 -30.11
CA TYR A 833 16.69 25.83 -29.93
C TYR A 833 16.25 24.48 -29.40
N GLY A 834 16.91 23.41 -29.87
CA GLY A 834 16.61 22.03 -29.49
C GLY A 834 17.50 21.52 -28.36
N GLU A 835 18.63 22.18 -28.13
CA GLU A 835 19.59 21.82 -27.09
C GLU A 835 20.14 23.07 -26.42
N ILE A 836 20.38 22.97 -25.12
CA ILE A 836 21.02 24.00 -24.33
C ILE A 836 21.90 23.36 -23.26
N LYS A 837 23.08 23.95 -23.04
CA LYS A 837 24.04 23.53 -22.03
C LYS A 837 24.60 24.75 -21.31
N ALA A 838 24.79 24.67 -20.00
CA ALA A 838 25.41 25.72 -19.20
C ALA A 838 26.20 25.16 -18.02
N ARG A 839 27.24 25.90 -17.60
CA ARG A 839 27.94 25.70 -16.34
C ARG A 839 27.70 26.88 -15.40
N PHE A 840 27.29 26.59 -14.18
CA PHE A 840 27.12 27.57 -13.12
C PHE A 840 28.47 27.84 -12.48
N THR A 841 28.98 29.06 -12.62
CA THR A 841 30.32 29.43 -12.13
C THR A 841 30.28 30.30 -10.89
N ASN A 842 29.18 30.99 -10.64
CA ASN A 842 28.98 31.84 -9.47
C ASN A 842 27.48 31.98 -9.17
N VAL A 843 27.15 32.40 -7.96
CA VAL A 843 25.76 32.65 -7.53
C VAL A 843 25.25 33.97 -8.07
N VAL A 844 23.93 34.13 -8.11
CA VAL A 844 23.21 35.39 -8.40
C VAL A 844 22.38 35.74 -7.17
N PHE A 845 22.26 37.01 -6.84
CA PHE A 845 21.32 37.46 -5.80
C PHE A 845 20.04 38.03 -6.45
N PRO A 846 18.85 37.72 -5.93
CA PRO A 846 17.62 38.35 -6.42
C PRO A 846 17.71 39.88 -6.37
N GLY A 847 17.26 40.56 -7.43
CA GLY A 847 17.39 42.01 -7.60
C GLY A 847 18.57 42.45 -8.48
N GLU A 848 19.57 41.57 -8.70
CA GLU A 848 20.72 41.86 -9.55
C GLU A 848 20.36 41.97 -11.03
N HIS A 849 21.21 42.68 -11.78
CA HIS A 849 21.14 42.75 -13.23
C HIS A 849 22.01 41.64 -13.85
N LEU A 850 21.37 40.84 -14.70
CA LEU A 850 22.02 39.80 -15.50
C LEU A 850 22.34 40.34 -16.89
N LYS A 851 23.63 40.51 -17.20
CA LYS A 851 24.10 40.83 -18.53
C LYS A 851 24.36 39.54 -19.31
N VAL A 852 23.55 39.28 -20.34
CA VAL A 852 23.66 38.12 -21.23
C VAL A 852 24.39 38.55 -22.50
N ARG A 853 25.50 37.87 -22.81
CA ARG A 853 26.32 38.10 -24.02
C ARG A 853 26.35 36.83 -24.84
N ALA A 854 26.17 36.93 -26.16
CA ALA A 854 26.05 35.78 -27.03
C ALA A 854 26.75 35.97 -28.38
N TRP A 855 27.29 34.87 -28.91
CA TRP A 855 28.03 34.78 -30.17
C TRP A 855 27.46 33.63 -31.00
N LYS A 856 26.98 33.93 -32.21
CA LYS A 856 26.39 32.97 -33.14
C LYS A 856 27.43 32.52 -34.16
N GLU A 857 27.59 31.21 -34.29
CA GLU A 857 28.43 30.54 -35.28
C GLU A 857 27.63 29.39 -35.91
N GLY A 858 27.10 29.61 -37.11
CA GLY A 858 26.13 28.69 -37.71
C GLY A 858 24.86 28.56 -36.85
N ASN A 859 24.50 27.33 -36.49
CA ASN A 859 23.35 27.02 -35.62
C ASN A 859 23.68 27.05 -34.13
N LYS A 860 24.95 27.17 -33.77
CA LYS A 860 25.39 27.23 -32.38
C LYS A 860 25.45 28.68 -31.93
N VAL A 861 24.85 28.98 -30.78
CA VAL A 861 25.02 30.28 -30.11
C VAL A 861 25.68 30.02 -28.76
N THR A 862 26.96 30.38 -28.66
CA THR A 862 27.71 30.36 -27.39
C THR A 862 27.30 31.58 -26.58
N PHE A 863 27.12 31.44 -25.26
CA PHE A 863 26.73 32.57 -24.42
C PHE A 863 27.40 32.56 -23.05
N GLN A 864 27.40 33.73 -22.42
CA GLN A 864 27.88 33.98 -21.07
C GLN A 864 26.92 34.94 -20.36
N THR A 865 26.70 34.73 -19.07
CA THR A 865 25.90 35.63 -18.24
C THR A 865 26.72 36.15 -17.06
N LEU A 866 26.64 37.46 -16.82
CA LEU A 866 27.34 38.15 -15.73
C LEU A 866 26.34 38.82 -14.78
N SER A 867 26.65 38.82 -13.48
CA SER A 867 26.07 39.79 -12.54
C SER A 867 26.78 41.13 -12.76
N VAL A 868 26.01 42.18 -13.10
CA VAL A 868 26.57 43.51 -13.40
C VAL A 868 27.13 44.15 -12.14
N GLU A 869 26.39 44.08 -11.04
CA GLU A 869 26.74 44.70 -9.76
C GLU A 869 28.07 44.19 -9.21
N ARG A 870 28.30 42.88 -9.34
CA ARG A 870 29.52 42.24 -8.83
C ARG A 870 30.58 42.06 -9.90
N ASN A 871 30.26 42.34 -11.17
CA ASN A 871 31.12 42.09 -12.33
C ASN A 871 31.71 40.67 -12.34
N VAL A 872 30.88 39.66 -12.04
CA VAL A 872 31.29 38.25 -12.02
C VAL A 872 30.49 37.43 -13.04
N VAL A 873 31.16 36.48 -13.66
CA VAL A 873 30.52 35.51 -14.56
C VAL A 873 29.77 34.48 -13.73
N VAL A 874 28.46 34.38 -13.95
CA VAL A 874 27.56 33.47 -13.23
C VAL A 874 27.22 32.24 -14.07
N ILE A 875 27.14 32.38 -15.40
CA ILE A 875 27.00 31.28 -16.36
C ILE A 875 28.12 31.34 -17.38
N ASN A 876 28.81 30.22 -17.57
CA ASN A 876 29.91 30.09 -18.52
C ASN A 876 29.87 28.74 -19.24
N ASN A 877 30.77 28.53 -20.20
CA ASN A 877 30.87 27.29 -20.98
C ASN A 877 29.51 26.84 -21.56
N ALA A 878 28.70 27.82 -21.97
CA ALA A 878 27.29 27.64 -22.27
C ALA A 878 27.00 27.88 -23.75
N ALA A 879 26.05 27.13 -24.31
CA ALA A 879 25.60 27.29 -25.68
C ALA A 879 24.16 26.77 -25.86
N ILE A 880 23.47 27.31 -26.87
CA ILE A 880 22.25 26.73 -27.45
C ILE A 880 22.53 26.23 -28.88
N ASN A 881 21.76 25.23 -29.32
CA ASN A 881 21.75 24.73 -30.70
C ASN A 881 20.38 24.99 -31.33
N LEU A 882 20.33 25.87 -32.33
CA LEU A 882 19.10 26.33 -32.98
C LEU A 882 18.45 25.21 -33.83
N VAL A 883 17.11 25.19 -33.89
CA VAL A 883 16.33 24.26 -34.72
C VAL A 883 16.04 24.90 -36.08
N GLY A 884 16.93 24.71 -37.05
CA GLY A 884 16.76 25.13 -38.46
C GLY A 884 17.08 26.60 -38.77
N ASP A 885 17.38 26.90 -40.04
CA ASP A 885 17.82 28.22 -40.54
C ASP A 885 16.76 29.34 -40.51
N LYS A 886 15.51 29.03 -40.09
CA LYS A 886 14.45 30.04 -40.02
C LYS A 886 14.43 30.69 -38.64
N SER A 887 15.36 31.60 -38.39
CA SER A 887 15.15 32.61 -37.36
C SER A 887 13.90 33.42 -37.74
N LYS A 888 12.90 33.51 -36.85
CA LYS A 888 11.97 34.64 -36.90
C LYS A 888 12.72 35.88 -36.41
N LEU A 889 13.43 36.51 -37.36
CA LEU A 889 13.62 37.95 -37.43
C LEU A 889 13.21 38.38 -38.83
#